data_AF-A0A1F7JIN6-F1
#
_entry.id   AF-A0A1F7JIN6-F1
#
_cell.length_a   1.000
_cell.length_b   1.000
_cell.length_c   1.000
_cell.angle_alpha   90.00
_cell.angle_beta   90.00
_cell.angle_gamma   90.00
#
_symmetry.space_group_name_H-M   'P 1'
#
loop_
_entity.id
_entity.type
_entity.pdbx_description
1 polymer ?
#
loop_
_entity_poly.entity_id
_entity_poly.type
_entity_poly.pdbx_seq_one_letter_code
_entity_poly.pdbx_strand_id
1 'polypeptide(L)'
;MRKMFLLTRKGIQRIINPRNWLLALKILIHDFPKIIKWLLHFAVFFMIFINFFMIVILEILSRLPVVKIIASKILAFWLGRIEGLINALANRLEPDKKGEVNRTYLIYLAYENLKGKAGRSLVTMLGMSVGVGIIVYLLSLGYGIERLIVNQVASLEELKVVDVSASENTALQIDQTTLKKIAKIKSIDKVIPLISIVGRINFNKAKTDVLVYATTKDYLHESRTNALKGKMIGYTNEDYHSDSGRQGGKVAGVSTKLTDAKMGEKISEGNWLVNILPDKIATVWSDCSISGKLIGYTKRIEGEMVGQQVWGGTFAPFKDFGRVGYDSKKDIFLGTWVKANVPLFDKVDDKMTPKIGDNGFQKWEVGCIQMKEMQIVEKKLGWGAVLGESTSTSLSAILASTKSATEESALSTQSAKFLYDAKVVSTDSAGVEFVTLESSDSAGINTKKIQSNIEFKKKGLGEAVVSTGLLKLLGIKLNDAINTKFDVSFIIVKSLMPSIEGRAFTSQVKYQIIGVIDDNEREYFYIPINDLTQLGVVNLSQLKITLKDKDQLPKVRAQIETIGYKTSSVVDTVAQIEKLFAGIRVVLAVVGLIALGVASLGMFNTLTVSLLERTREIGGMKTIGMVSNEILDLFLAEAMIMGFSGGIGGLTLGFLAGQVSSLLVSIIAVSQGLGYMQLTYIPITFVIFILFLSFGVGIVTGIYPALRAKQISALNALRYE
;
A
#
# COMPACT_ATOMS: atom_id res chain seq x y z
N MET A 1 -54.03 7.90 -13.54
CA MET A 1 -52.77 7.33 -13.00
C MET A 1 -52.59 5.81 -13.21
N ARG A 2 -53.54 4.92 -12.84
CA ARG A 2 -53.39 3.45 -13.02
C ARG A 2 -53.18 2.97 -14.48
N LYS A 3 -53.81 3.61 -15.48
CA LYS A 3 -53.60 3.29 -16.92
C LYS A 3 -52.21 3.66 -17.45
N MET A 4 -51.57 4.69 -16.88
CA MET A 4 -50.23 5.15 -17.26
C MET A 4 -49.13 4.22 -16.70
N PHE A 5 -49.36 3.65 -15.50
CA PHE A 5 -48.47 2.65 -14.89
C PHE A 5 -48.55 1.26 -15.56
N LEU A 6 -49.68 0.92 -16.19
CA LEU A 6 -49.84 -0.32 -16.96
C LEU A 6 -49.15 -0.27 -18.33
N LEU A 7 -49.04 0.92 -18.94
CA LEU A 7 -48.34 1.14 -20.20
C LEU A 7 -46.81 1.09 -20.02
N THR A 8 -46.29 1.62 -18.91
CA THR A 8 -44.85 1.50 -18.58
C THR A 8 -44.44 0.07 -18.23
N ARG A 9 -45.28 -0.69 -17.53
CA ARG A 9 -44.99 -2.10 -17.19
C ARG A 9 -44.94 -3.02 -18.44
N LYS A 10 -45.84 -2.82 -19.41
CA LYS A 10 -45.82 -3.55 -20.70
C LYS A 10 -44.66 -3.14 -21.61
N GLY A 11 -44.21 -1.88 -21.56
CA GLY A 11 -43.02 -1.41 -22.27
C GLY A 11 -41.72 -2.01 -21.73
N ILE A 12 -41.59 -2.09 -20.40
CA ILE A 12 -40.41 -2.65 -19.72
C ILE A 12 -40.33 -4.18 -19.90
N GLN A 13 -41.46 -4.90 -19.86
CA GLN A 13 -41.48 -6.35 -20.16
C GLN A 13 -41.13 -6.69 -21.62
N ARG A 14 -41.33 -5.77 -22.58
CA ARG A 14 -40.91 -5.95 -23.97
C ARG A 14 -39.39 -5.84 -24.17
N ILE A 15 -38.71 -5.07 -23.32
CA ILE A 15 -37.25 -4.85 -23.38
C ILE A 15 -36.47 -6.03 -22.77
N ILE A 16 -37.07 -6.76 -21.81
CA ILE A 16 -36.41 -7.84 -21.06
C ILE A 16 -36.59 -9.23 -21.73
N ASN A 17 -37.41 -9.35 -22.79
CA ASN A 17 -37.71 -10.65 -23.40
C ASN A 17 -36.61 -11.07 -24.42
N PRO A 18 -35.86 -12.17 -24.21
CA PRO A 18 -34.71 -12.57 -25.05
C PRO A 18 -35.09 -12.86 -26.52
N ARG A 19 -36.34 -13.25 -26.78
CA ARG A 19 -36.86 -13.44 -28.16
C ARG A 19 -36.96 -12.13 -28.95
N ASN A 20 -37.26 -11.00 -28.30
CA ASN A 20 -37.28 -9.68 -28.95
C ASN A 20 -35.86 -9.18 -29.23
N TRP A 21 -34.89 -9.57 -28.40
CA TRP A 21 -33.48 -9.26 -28.63
C TRP A 21 -32.93 -9.98 -29.86
N LEU A 22 -33.29 -11.26 -30.06
CA LEU A 22 -32.95 -11.99 -31.29
C LEU A 22 -33.59 -11.41 -32.56
N LEU A 23 -34.81 -10.89 -32.46
CA LEU A 23 -35.50 -10.20 -33.55
C LEU A 23 -34.88 -8.83 -33.85
N ALA A 24 -34.56 -8.05 -32.80
CA ALA A 24 -33.84 -6.79 -32.93
C ALA A 24 -32.43 -7.01 -33.49
N LEU A 25 -31.72 -8.05 -33.06
CA LEU A 25 -30.40 -8.43 -33.57
C LEU A 25 -30.47 -8.85 -35.04
N LYS A 26 -31.50 -9.61 -35.45
CA LYS A 26 -31.74 -9.96 -36.86
C LYS A 26 -32.02 -8.73 -37.72
N ILE A 27 -32.82 -7.78 -37.23
CA ILE A 27 -33.08 -6.50 -37.92
C ILE A 27 -31.80 -5.68 -38.02
N LEU A 28 -31.00 -5.63 -36.93
CA LEU A 28 -29.75 -4.88 -36.86
C LEU A 28 -28.66 -5.50 -37.75
N ILE A 29 -28.63 -6.82 -37.91
CA ILE A 29 -27.75 -7.55 -38.85
C ILE A 29 -28.21 -7.35 -40.30
N HIS A 30 -29.52 -7.37 -40.57
CA HIS A 30 -30.08 -7.13 -41.90
C HIS A 30 -29.88 -5.67 -42.36
N ASP A 31 -30.07 -4.70 -41.47
CA ASP A 31 -29.85 -3.29 -41.74
C ASP A 31 -28.40 -2.84 -41.46
N PHE A 32 -27.51 -3.75 -41.03
CA PHE A 32 -26.10 -3.48 -40.75
C PHE A 32 -25.37 -2.76 -41.91
N PRO A 33 -25.57 -3.15 -43.19
CA PRO A 33 -24.95 -2.43 -44.31
C PRO A 33 -25.49 -1.00 -44.47
N LYS A 34 -26.77 -0.78 -44.18
CA LYS A 34 -27.38 0.56 -44.22
C LYS A 34 -26.89 1.42 -43.05
N ILE A 35 -26.72 0.82 -41.87
CA ILE A 35 -26.16 1.48 -40.68
C ILE A 35 -24.71 1.87 -40.93
N ILE A 36 -23.88 0.97 -41.50
CA ILE A 36 -22.51 1.28 -41.88
C ILE A 36 -22.47 2.42 -42.90
N LYS A 37 -23.30 2.37 -43.94
CA LYS A 37 -23.36 3.43 -44.95
C LYS A 37 -23.80 4.77 -44.34
N TRP A 38 -24.77 4.75 -43.43
CA TRP A 38 -25.20 5.93 -42.69
C TRP A 38 -24.10 6.49 -41.80
N LEU A 39 -23.39 5.62 -41.07
CA LEU A 39 -22.30 5.98 -40.18
C LEU A 39 -21.10 6.55 -40.96
N LEU A 40 -20.84 6.03 -42.16
CA LEU A 40 -19.82 6.52 -43.07
C LEU A 40 -20.19 7.89 -43.66
N HIS A 41 -21.44 8.07 -44.11
CA HIS A 41 -21.94 9.39 -44.53
C HIS A 41 -21.92 10.42 -43.39
N PHE A 42 -22.22 9.99 -42.17
CA PHE A 42 -22.16 10.83 -40.98
C PHE A 42 -20.71 11.19 -40.62
N ALA A 43 -19.77 10.23 -40.71
CA ALA A 43 -18.36 10.48 -40.46
C ALA A 43 -17.75 11.45 -41.49
N VAL A 44 -18.12 11.33 -42.76
CA VAL A 44 -17.73 12.29 -43.81
C VAL A 44 -18.32 13.68 -43.52
N PHE A 45 -19.62 13.75 -43.23
CA PHE A 45 -20.27 15.00 -42.85
C PHE A 45 -19.57 15.66 -41.64
N PHE A 46 -19.23 14.88 -40.62
CA PHE A 46 -18.53 15.33 -39.44
C PHE A 46 -17.11 15.83 -39.74
N MET A 47 -16.38 15.15 -40.62
CA MET A 47 -15.06 15.58 -41.06
C MET A 47 -15.11 16.91 -41.82
N ILE A 48 -16.12 17.11 -42.66
CA ILE A 48 -16.37 18.39 -43.36
C ILE A 48 -16.72 19.48 -42.34
N PHE A 49 -17.58 19.17 -41.38
CA PHE A 49 -17.96 20.08 -40.30
C PHE A 49 -16.77 20.55 -39.46
N ILE A 50 -15.91 19.63 -39.00
CA ILE A 50 -14.71 19.99 -38.23
C ILE A 50 -13.81 20.91 -39.04
N ASN A 51 -13.60 20.61 -40.32
CA ASN A 51 -12.77 21.44 -41.18
C ASN A 51 -13.36 22.84 -41.37
N PHE A 52 -14.66 22.95 -41.67
CA PHE A 52 -15.35 24.24 -41.74
C PHE A 52 -15.15 25.03 -40.44
N PHE A 53 -15.36 24.38 -39.29
CA PHE A 53 -15.20 25.04 -38.01
C PHE A 53 -13.74 25.46 -37.74
N MET A 54 -12.76 24.64 -38.12
CA MET A 54 -11.33 24.99 -38.03
C MET A 54 -10.99 26.21 -38.90
N ILE A 55 -11.55 26.32 -40.10
CA ILE A 55 -11.39 27.50 -40.97
C ILE A 55 -11.99 28.73 -40.29
N VAL A 56 -13.20 28.64 -39.73
CA VAL A 56 -13.85 29.74 -39.00
C VAL A 56 -13.00 30.16 -37.78
N ILE A 57 -12.46 29.21 -37.01
CA ILE A 57 -11.53 29.49 -35.90
C ILE A 57 -10.30 30.25 -36.41
N LEU A 58 -9.66 29.75 -37.47
CA LEU A 58 -8.47 30.37 -38.05
C LEU A 58 -8.76 31.78 -38.57
N GLU A 59 -9.92 32.00 -39.19
CA GLU A 59 -10.36 33.32 -39.64
C GLU A 59 -10.53 34.27 -38.44
N ILE A 60 -11.17 33.82 -37.36
CA ILE A 60 -11.32 34.60 -36.12
C ILE A 60 -9.96 34.92 -35.50
N LEU A 61 -9.06 33.94 -35.40
CA LEU A 61 -7.69 34.13 -34.89
C LEU A 61 -6.90 35.12 -35.74
N SER A 62 -7.07 35.12 -37.06
CA SER A 62 -6.39 36.04 -37.97
C SER A 62 -6.79 37.51 -37.75
N ARG A 63 -7.92 37.77 -37.08
CA ARG A 63 -8.36 39.13 -36.71
C ARG A 63 -7.61 39.68 -35.48
N LEU A 64 -6.89 38.84 -34.73
CA LEU A 64 -6.07 39.30 -33.61
C LEU A 64 -4.79 39.98 -34.11
N PRO A 65 -4.44 41.17 -33.60
CA PRO A 65 -3.33 41.97 -34.12
C PRO A 65 -1.96 41.28 -33.99
N VAL A 66 -1.75 40.50 -32.93
CA VAL A 66 -0.51 39.72 -32.67
C VAL A 66 -0.33 38.60 -33.70
N VAL A 67 -1.43 37.97 -34.10
CA VAL A 67 -1.43 36.83 -35.04
C VAL A 67 -1.23 37.32 -36.47
N LYS A 68 -1.78 38.50 -36.82
CA LYS A 68 -1.75 39.08 -38.16
C LYS A 68 -0.32 39.27 -38.72
N ILE A 69 0.65 39.55 -37.86
CA ILE A 69 2.07 39.78 -38.22
C ILE A 69 2.77 38.46 -38.62
N ILE A 70 2.50 37.37 -37.89
CA ILE A 70 3.12 36.06 -38.10
C ILE A 70 2.36 35.23 -39.16
N ALA A 71 1.05 35.41 -39.24
CA ALA A 71 0.15 34.53 -39.98
C ALA A 71 -0.04 34.91 -41.46
N SER A 72 0.12 36.17 -41.88
CA SER A 72 -0.38 36.59 -43.21
C SER A 72 0.21 35.82 -44.41
N LYS A 73 1.46 35.35 -44.36
CA LYS A 73 2.08 34.55 -45.45
C LYS A 73 2.01 33.04 -45.22
N ILE A 74 2.35 32.57 -44.02
CA ILE A 74 2.38 31.12 -43.69
C ILE A 74 0.96 30.55 -43.56
N LEU A 75 0.07 31.28 -42.90
CA LEU A 75 -1.30 30.83 -42.67
C LEU A 75 -2.10 30.83 -43.98
N ALA A 76 -1.93 31.84 -44.86
CA ALA A 76 -2.59 31.88 -46.17
C ALA A 76 -2.15 30.74 -47.10
N PHE A 77 -0.85 30.41 -47.10
CA PHE A 77 -0.31 29.25 -47.83
C PHE A 77 -0.85 27.92 -47.30
N TRP A 78 -0.89 27.75 -45.97
CA TRP A 78 -1.46 26.55 -45.35
C TRP A 78 -2.98 26.45 -45.55
N LEU A 79 -3.71 27.57 -45.45
CA LEU A 79 -5.16 27.64 -45.67
C LEU A 79 -5.53 27.20 -47.09
N GLY A 80 -4.87 27.73 -48.12
CA GLY A 80 -5.14 27.33 -49.51
C GLY A 80 -4.79 25.86 -49.79
N ARG A 81 -3.76 25.32 -49.12
CA ARG A 81 -3.39 23.90 -49.25
C ARG A 81 -4.37 22.97 -48.55
N ILE A 82 -4.86 23.38 -47.38
CA ILE A 82 -5.90 22.68 -46.63
C ILE A 82 -7.20 22.69 -47.42
N GLU A 83 -7.61 23.83 -47.97
CA GLU A 83 -8.80 23.98 -48.82
C GLU A 83 -8.72 23.09 -50.07
N GLY A 84 -7.57 23.07 -50.74
CA GLY A 84 -7.31 22.16 -51.88
C GLY A 84 -7.36 20.67 -51.51
N LEU A 85 -6.79 20.29 -50.35
CA LEU A 85 -6.86 18.92 -49.83
C LEU A 85 -8.28 18.53 -49.45
N ILE A 86 -9.05 19.42 -48.84
CA ILE A 86 -10.45 19.19 -48.45
C ILE A 86 -11.30 18.97 -49.69
N ASN A 87 -11.19 19.84 -50.70
CA ASN A 87 -11.95 19.68 -51.94
C ASN A 87 -11.57 18.36 -52.65
N ALA A 88 -10.28 18.00 -52.64
CA ALA A 88 -9.82 16.72 -53.19
C ALA A 88 -10.34 15.50 -52.38
N LEU A 89 -10.41 15.58 -51.05
CA LEU A 89 -10.86 14.50 -50.19
C LEU A 89 -12.40 14.36 -50.20
N ALA A 90 -13.11 15.48 -50.15
CA ALA A 90 -14.57 15.55 -50.26
C ALA A 90 -15.05 14.98 -51.60
N ASN A 91 -14.44 15.40 -52.71
CA ASN A 91 -14.76 14.88 -54.05
C ASN A 91 -14.43 13.38 -54.21
N ARG A 92 -13.52 12.84 -53.39
CA ARG A 92 -13.11 11.42 -53.42
C ARG A 92 -14.00 10.52 -52.55
N LEU A 93 -14.56 11.07 -51.47
CA LEU A 93 -15.44 10.35 -50.53
C LEU A 93 -16.92 10.46 -50.91
N GLU A 94 -17.33 11.57 -51.50
CA GLU A 94 -18.68 11.80 -52.02
C GLU A 94 -18.57 12.30 -53.47
N PRO A 95 -18.58 11.40 -54.48
CA PRO A 95 -18.63 11.83 -55.87
C PRO A 95 -19.91 12.63 -56.11
N ASP A 96 -19.75 13.73 -56.85
CA ASP A 96 -20.77 14.74 -57.14
C ASP A 96 -22.12 14.10 -57.52
N LYS A 97 -23.10 14.21 -56.62
CA LYS A 97 -24.44 13.71 -56.86
C LYS A 97 -25.20 14.77 -57.65
N LYS A 98 -25.36 14.55 -58.95
CA LYS A 98 -26.13 15.43 -59.83
C LYS A 98 -27.52 15.72 -59.23
N GLY A 99 -27.75 16.99 -58.87
CA GLY A 99 -29.03 17.48 -58.34
C GLY A 99 -29.14 17.55 -56.82
N GLU A 100 -28.09 17.19 -56.06
CA GLU A 100 -28.03 17.43 -54.61
C GLU A 100 -27.15 18.65 -54.27
N VAL A 101 -27.48 19.36 -53.20
CA VAL A 101 -26.71 20.50 -52.66
C VAL A 101 -25.48 19.99 -51.92
N ASN A 102 -24.32 20.58 -52.18
CA ASN A 102 -23.08 20.21 -51.50
C ASN A 102 -23.17 20.45 -49.98
N ARG A 103 -22.78 19.45 -49.17
CA ARG A 103 -22.80 19.49 -47.71
C ARG A 103 -21.97 20.62 -47.11
N THR A 104 -20.86 20.99 -47.74
CA THR A 104 -20.06 22.16 -47.33
C THR A 104 -20.90 23.44 -47.41
N TYR A 105 -21.71 23.58 -48.46
CA TYR A 105 -22.62 24.71 -48.61
C TYR A 105 -23.78 24.65 -47.61
N LEU A 106 -24.31 23.47 -47.29
CA LEU A 106 -25.34 23.32 -46.24
C LEU A 106 -24.83 23.77 -44.86
N ILE A 107 -23.58 23.43 -44.51
CA ILE A 107 -22.96 23.86 -43.25
C ILE A 107 -22.75 25.38 -43.25
N TYR A 108 -22.30 25.95 -44.37
CA TYR A 108 -22.18 27.40 -44.52
C TYR A 108 -23.54 28.11 -44.38
N LEU A 109 -24.58 27.60 -45.06
CA LEU A 109 -25.94 28.12 -44.97
C LEU A 109 -26.49 28.03 -43.54
N ALA A 110 -26.21 26.94 -42.82
CA ALA A 110 -26.58 26.80 -41.41
C ALA A 110 -25.90 27.86 -40.53
N TYR A 111 -24.61 28.14 -40.77
CA TYR A 111 -23.87 29.17 -40.05
C TYR A 111 -24.44 30.58 -40.32
N GLU A 112 -24.81 30.87 -41.56
CA GLU A 112 -25.41 32.15 -41.96
C GLU A 112 -26.81 32.31 -41.36
N ASN A 113 -27.61 31.23 -41.34
CA ASN A 113 -28.91 31.18 -40.68
C ASN A 113 -28.82 31.47 -39.17
N LEU A 114 -27.78 30.99 -38.49
CA LEU A 114 -27.56 31.29 -37.07
C LEU A 114 -27.23 32.76 -36.81
N LYS A 115 -26.47 33.40 -37.70
CA LYS A 115 -26.14 34.83 -37.62
C LYS A 115 -27.34 35.73 -37.87
N GLY A 116 -28.22 35.35 -38.80
CA GLY A 116 -29.43 36.13 -39.12
C GLY A 116 -30.38 36.33 -37.93
N LYS A 117 -30.37 35.42 -36.95
CA LYS A 117 -31.17 35.52 -35.70
C LYS A 117 -30.28 35.44 -34.45
N ALA A 118 -29.28 36.32 -34.39
CA ALA A 118 -28.20 36.30 -33.40
C ALA A 118 -28.65 36.24 -31.93
N GLY A 119 -29.77 36.86 -31.54
CA GLY A 119 -30.17 36.97 -30.13
C GLY A 119 -30.37 35.61 -29.45
N ARG A 120 -31.26 34.76 -29.98
CA ARG A 120 -31.61 33.48 -29.35
C ARG A 120 -30.53 32.43 -29.49
N SER A 121 -29.90 32.38 -30.67
CA SER A 121 -28.78 31.46 -30.93
C SER A 121 -27.61 31.76 -29.99
N LEU A 122 -27.29 33.05 -29.77
CA LEU A 122 -26.26 33.47 -28.82
C LEU A 122 -26.61 33.14 -27.38
N VAL A 123 -27.85 33.42 -26.92
CA VAL A 123 -28.28 33.05 -25.55
C VAL A 123 -28.20 31.54 -25.34
N THR A 124 -28.56 30.74 -26.34
CA THR A 124 -28.48 29.27 -26.29
C THR A 124 -27.04 28.79 -26.24
N MET A 125 -26.17 29.32 -27.10
CA MET A 125 -24.75 29.01 -27.11
C MET A 125 -24.08 29.42 -25.79
N LEU A 126 -24.45 30.56 -25.20
CA LEU A 126 -23.98 30.98 -23.88
C LEU A 126 -24.49 30.06 -22.77
N GLY A 127 -25.77 29.67 -22.78
CA GLY A 127 -26.32 28.72 -21.81
C GLY A 127 -25.59 27.38 -21.85
N MET A 128 -25.29 26.88 -23.05
CA MET A 128 -24.49 25.67 -23.23
C MET A 128 -23.02 25.87 -22.82
N SER A 129 -22.45 27.04 -23.11
CA SER A 129 -21.11 27.42 -22.66
C SER A 129 -21.01 27.47 -21.14
N VAL A 130 -21.98 28.07 -20.45
CA VAL A 130 -22.01 28.09 -18.98
C VAL A 130 -22.17 26.68 -18.43
N GLY A 131 -23.08 25.88 -19.01
CA GLY A 131 -23.28 24.49 -18.64
C GLY A 131 -21.98 23.68 -18.73
N VAL A 132 -21.33 23.67 -19.90
CA VAL A 132 -20.04 22.99 -20.12
C VAL A 132 -18.92 23.60 -19.26
N GLY A 133 -18.91 24.92 -19.10
CA GLY A 133 -17.88 25.65 -18.35
C GLY A 133 -17.87 25.33 -16.87
N ILE A 134 -19.04 25.11 -16.25
CA ILE A 134 -19.13 24.62 -14.87
C ILE A 134 -18.49 23.24 -14.74
N ILE A 135 -18.75 22.33 -15.69
CA ILE A 135 -18.15 20.98 -15.70
C ILE A 135 -16.63 21.07 -15.80
N VAL A 136 -16.17 21.87 -16.76
CA VAL A 136 -14.74 22.06 -17.02
C VAL A 136 -14.06 22.65 -15.80
N TYR A 137 -14.65 23.69 -15.19
CA TYR A 137 -14.14 24.34 -13.99
C TYR A 137 -14.05 23.35 -12.80
N LEU A 138 -15.16 22.67 -12.47
CA LEU A 138 -15.23 21.77 -11.32
C LEU A 138 -14.26 20.58 -11.46
N LEU A 139 -14.21 19.96 -12.64
CA LEU A 139 -13.30 18.83 -12.86
C LEU A 139 -11.84 19.29 -12.92
N SER A 140 -11.56 20.46 -13.49
CA SER A 140 -10.20 20.99 -13.53
C SER A 140 -9.66 21.35 -12.15
N LEU A 141 -10.52 21.89 -11.29
CA LEU A 141 -10.22 22.10 -9.88
C LEU A 141 -9.94 20.76 -9.20
N GLY A 142 -10.76 19.73 -9.46
CA GLY A 142 -10.54 18.38 -8.93
C GLY A 142 -9.17 17.80 -9.31
N TYR A 143 -8.78 17.88 -10.58
CA TYR A 143 -7.46 17.42 -11.05
C TYR A 143 -6.31 18.26 -10.49
N GLY A 144 -6.49 19.58 -10.36
CA GLY A 144 -5.48 20.46 -9.81
C GLY A 144 -5.22 20.21 -8.33
N ILE A 145 -6.27 20.07 -7.52
CA ILE A 145 -6.15 19.72 -6.09
C ILE A 145 -5.53 18.34 -5.90
N GLU A 146 -5.98 17.32 -6.65
CA GLU A 146 -5.37 15.99 -6.62
C GLU A 146 -3.86 16.07 -6.88
N ARG A 147 -3.46 16.79 -7.93
CA ARG A 147 -2.04 16.94 -8.29
C ARG A 147 -1.25 17.69 -7.21
N LEU A 148 -1.83 18.72 -6.58
CA LEU A 148 -1.19 19.44 -5.48
C LEU A 148 -0.94 18.52 -4.28
N ILE A 149 -1.95 17.75 -3.87
CA ILE A 149 -1.84 16.82 -2.74
C ILE A 149 -0.83 15.70 -3.07
N VAL A 150 -0.90 15.11 -4.27
CA VAL A 150 0.04 14.06 -4.68
C VAL A 150 1.48 14.59 -4.70
N ASN A 151 1.71 15.79 -5.23
CA ASN A 151 3.05 16.39 -5.25
C ASN A 151 3.57 16.74 -3.85
N GLN A 152 2.68 17.06 -2.91
CA GLN A 152 3.06 17.34 -1.52
C GLN A 152 3.47 16.07 -0.76
N VAL A 153 2.86 14.92 -1.09
CA VAL A 153 3.06 13.65 -0.40
C VAL A 153 4.10 12.76 -1.08
N ALA A 154 4.38 12.96 -2.37
CA ALA A 154 5.21 12.06 -3.17
C ALA A 154 6.37 12.78 -3.88
N SER A 155 7.48 12.97 -3.17
CA SER A 155 8.73 13.34 -3.83
C SER A 155 9.30 12.17 -4.63
N LEU A 156 10.13 12.46 -5.66
CA LEU A 156 10.71 11.44 -6.54
C LEU A 156 11.56 10.38 -5.80
N GLU A 157 12.14 10.75 -4.65
CA GLU A 157 12.94 9.86 -3.81
C GLU A 157 12.05 8.99 -2.91
N GLU A 158 11.02 9.56 -2.29
CA GLU A 158 10.06 8.81 -1.45
C GLU A 158 9.28 7.75 -2.23
N LEU A 159 9.07 7.98 -3.53
CA LEU A 159 8.45 7.01 -4.44
C LEU A 159 9.30 5.75 -4.65
N LYS A 160 10.59 5.75 -4.26
CA LYS A 160 11.49 4.59 -4.30
C LYS A 160 11.61 3.88 -2.96
N VAL A 161 10.97 4.40 -1.91
CA VAL A 161 11.08 3.87 -0.54
C VAL A 161 9.93 2.92 -0.24
N VAL A 162 10.26 1.81 0.43
CA VAL A 162 9.31 0.80 0.88
C VAL A 162 9.61 0.45 2.34
N ASP A 163 8.59 0.55 3.17
CA ASP A 163 8.65 0.08 4.55
C ASP A 163 8.16 -1.37 4.60
N VAL A 164 8.94 -2.22 5.25
CA VAL A 164 8.66 -3.64 5.43
C VAL A 164 8.48 -3.94 6.89
N SER A 165 7.35 -4.56 7.22
CA SER A 165 7.00 -4.95 8.58
C SER A 165 6.57 -6.42 8.64
N ALA A 166 6.62 -7.00 9.84
CA ALA A 166 6.05 -8.33 10.06
C ALA A 166 4.52 -8.29 9.93
N SER A 167 3.92 -9.32 9.33
CA SER A 167 2.46 -9.43 9.27
C SER A 167 1.90 -9.90 10.62
N GLU A 168 0.84 -9.25 11.11
CA GLU A 168 0.15 -9.57 12.38
C GLU A 168 -0.24 -11.05 12.51
N ASN A 169 -0.53 -11.71 11.39
CA ASN A 169 -0.97 -13.12 11.36
C ASN A 169 0.18 -14.12 11.28
N THR A 170 1.44 -13.66 11.32
CA THR A 170 2.61 -14.53 11.23
C THR A 170 3.46 -14.41 12.49
N ALA A 171 3.92 -15.55 13.02
CA ALA A 171 4.97 -15.59 14.04
C ALA A 171 6.36 -15.15 13.51
N LEU A 172 6.40 -14.57 12.30
CA LEU A 172 7.59 -14.10 11.63
C LEU A 172 8.11 -12.85 12.32
N GLN A 173 9.38 -12.88 12.68
CA GLN A 173 10.10 -11.75 13.24
C GLN A 173 11.12 -11.29 12.21
N ILE A 174 11.36 -9.98 12.14
CA ILE A 174 12.43 -9.46 11.30
C ILE A 174 13.73 -9.62 12.08
N ASP A 175 14.52 -10.61 11.71
CA ASP A 175 15.83 -10.87 12.28
C ASP A 175 16.95 -10.52 11.30
N GLN A 176 18.21 -10.69 11.72
CA GLN A 176 19.36 -10.46 10.85
C GLN A 176 19.39 -11.40 9.64
N THR A 177 18.80 -12.60 9.72
CA THR A 177 18.75 -13.52 8.58
C THR A 177 17.81 -13.00 7.49
N THR A 178 16.69 -12.43 7.90
CA THR A 178 15.71 -11.75 7.05
C THR A 178 16.33 -10.55 6.36
N LEU A 179 17.05 -9.70 7.12
CA LEU A 179 17.76 -8.55 6.56
C LEU A 179 18.75 -8.98 5.47
N LYS A 180 19.56 -10.02 5.72
CA LYS A 180 20.51 -10.56 4.73
C LYS A 180 19.83 -11.16 3.50
N LYS A 181 18.64 -11.77 3.65
CA LYS A 181 17.86 -12.30 2.51
C LYS A 181 17.33 -11.17 1.63
N ILE A 182 16.73 -10.15 2.24
CA ILE A 182 16.16 -9.00 1.54
C ILE A 182 17.28 -8.21 0.85
N ALA A 183 18.41 -7.98 1.52
CA ALA A 183 19.57 -7.29 0.96
C ALA A 183 20.16 -7.95 -0.30
N LYS A 184 19.90 -9.25 -0.56
CA LYS A 184 20.37 -9.94 -1.78
C LYS A 184 19.51 -9.67 -3.03
N ILE A 185 18.37 -8.99 -2.89
CA ILE A 185 17.50 -8.68 -4.04
C ILE A 185 18.16 -7.58 -4.88
N LYS A 186 18.50 -7.89 -6.15
CA LYS A 186 19.30 -7.04 -7.05
C LYS A 186 18.76 -5.61 -7.26
N SER A 187 17.43 -5.47 -7.19
CA SER A 187 16.66 -4.24 -7.38
C SER A 187 16.74 -3.25 -6.21
N ILE A 188 17.20 -3.72 -5.05
CA ILE A 188 17.34 -2.92 -3.84
C ILE A 188 18.68 -2.20 -3.88
N ASP A 189 18.67 -0.92 -3.50
CA ASP A 189 19.87 -0.11 -3.30
C ASP A 189 20.36 -0.22 -1.85
N LYS A 190 19.46 0.04 -0.89
CA LYS A 190 19.76 0.01 0.55
C LYS A 190 18.66 -0.69 1.34
N VAL A 191 19.06 -1.38 2.40
CA VAL A 191 18.16 -1.95 3.44
C VAL A 191 18.57 -1.36 4.78
N ILE A 192 17.67 -0.61 5.40
CA ILE A 192 17.94 0.18 6.58
C ILE A 192 17.10 -0.34 7.75
N PRO A 193 17.72 -0.78 8.86
CA PRO A 193 17.00 -1.33 9.99
C PRO A 193 16.40 -0.24 10.88
N LEU A 194 15.22 -0.53 11.43
CA LEU A 194 14.54 0.31 12.42
C LEU A 194 14.02 -0.54 13.58
N ILE A 195 14.37 -0.14 14.80
CA ILE A 195 13.76 -0.67 16.02
C ILE A 195 12.93 0.44 16.64
N SER A 196 11.66 0.18 16.88
CA SER A 196 10.76 1.08 17.60
C SER A 196 10.42 0.45 18.95
N ILE A 197 10.69 1.20 20.03
CA ILE A 197 10.44 0.78 21.42
C ILE A 197 9.91 1.96 22.23
N VAL A 198 9.34 1.65 23.40
CA VAL A 198 8.92 2.67 24.35
C VAL A 198 10.07 2.95 25.33
N GLY A 199 10.42 4.22 25.47
CA GLY A 199 11.37 4.73 26.43
C GLY A 199 10.66 5.56 27.49
N ARG A 200 10.77 5.17 28.75
CA ARG A 200 10.32 5.96 29.89
C ARG A 200 11.39 6.98 30.25
N ILE A 201 11.09 8.24 29.98
CA ILE A 201 11.94 9.38 30.30
C ILE A 201 11.64 9.82 31.73
N ASN A 202 12.71 10.08 32.49
CA ASN A 202 12.64 10.71 33.79
C ASN A 202 13.34 12.08 33.71
N PHE A 203 12.57 13.16 33.85
CA PHE A 203 13.07 14.52 33.75
C PHE A 203 12.36 15.41 34.77
N ASN A 204 13.10 16.19 35.56
CA ASN A 204 12.55 17.05 36.62
C ASN A 204 11.54 16.35 37.57
N LYS A 205 11.80 15.07 37.91
CA LYS A 205 10.94 14.20 38.75
C LYS A 205 9.61 13.76 38.10
N ALA A 206 9.33 14.16 36.86
CA ALA A 206 8.23 13.63 36.07
C ALA A 206 8.68 12.41 35.27
N LYS A 207 7.84 11.38 35.21
CA LYS A 207 8.03 10.18 34.39
C LYS A 207 7.03 10.22 33.25
N THR A 208 7.50 10.09 32.02
CA THR A 208 6.63 10.02 30.85
C THR A 208 7.14 8.97 29.86
N ASP A 209 6.21 8.28 29.21
CA ASP A 209 6.53 7.21 28.26
C ASP A 209 6.49 7.80 26.84
N VAL A 210 7.59 7.64 26.11
CA VAL A 210 7.83 8.28 24.81
C VAL A 210 8.32 7.24 23.82
N LEU A 211 8.00 7.41 22.55
CA LEU A 211 8.45 6.53 21.49
C LEU A 211 9.93 6.79 21.15
N VAL A 212 10.70 5.71 21.01
CA VAL A 212 12.12 5.76 20.70
C VAL A 212 12.40 4.93 19.47
N TYR A 213 13.05 5.57 18.50
CA TYR A 213 13.43 4.96 17.24
C TYR A 213 14.95 4.74 17.22
N ALA A 214 15.38 3.48 17.29
CA ALA A 214 16.79 3.15 17.15
C ALA A 214 17.10 2.79 15.70
N THR A 215 17.98 3.57 15.08
CA THR A 215 18.28 3.46 13.65
C THR A 215 19.69 3.94 13.31
N THR A 216 20.03 3.90 12.03
CA THR A 216 21.30 4.42 11.49
C THR A 216 21.10 5.81 10.90
N LYS A 217 22.20 6.53 10.66
CA LYS A 217 22.21 7.83 9.99
C LYS A 217 21.49 7.79 8.64
N ASP A 218 21.62 6.69 7.90
CA ASP A 218 21.02 6.51 6.58
C ASP A 218 19.49 6.61 6.63
N TYR A 219 18.86 6.13 7.71
CA TYR A 219 17.41 6.25 7.87
C TYR A 219 16.94 7.71 7.94
N LEU A 220 17.70 8.56 8.64
CA LEU A 220 17.36 9.96 8.82
C LEU A 220 17.58 10.77 7.53
N HIS A 221 18.64 10.42 6.79
CA HIS A 221 18.89 10.99 5.47
C HIS A 221 17.80 10.61 4.45
N GLU A 222 17.45 9.33 4.36
CA GLU A 222 16.42 8.84 3.42
C GLU A 222 15.00 9.26 3.83
N SER A 223 14.75 9.49 5.12
CA SER A 223 13.48 10.09 5.60
C SER A 223 13.44 11.62 5.50
N ARG A 224 14.50 12.25 4.94
CA ARG A 224 14.65 13.71 4.80
C ARG A 224 14.40 14.48 6.09
N THR A 225 14.66 13.86 7.23
CA THR A 225 14.60 14.54 8.53
C THR A 225 15.89 15.32 8.70
N ASN A 226 15.82 16.63 8.46
CA ASN A 226 16.94 17.52 8.74
C ASN A 226 16.88 18.00 10.20
N ALA A 227 18.05 18.14 10.82
CA ALA A 227 18.13 18.80 12.11
C ALA A 227 17.84 20.30 11.92
N LEU A 228 16.82 20.81 12.62
CA LEU A 228 16.63 22.25 12.83
C LEU A 228 17.84 22.85 13.55
N LYS A 229 18.41 22.11 14.50
CA LYS A 229 19.54 22.52 15.31
C LYS A 229 20.39 21.32 15.71
N GLY A 230 21.71 21.48 15.75
CA GLY A 230 22.65 20.45 16.18
C GLY A 230 23.07 19.49 15.06
N LYS A 231 23.55 18.30 15.44
CA LYS A 231 24.04 17.26 14.53
C LYS A 231 23.09 16.06 14.53
N MET A 232 23.08 15.33 13.42
CA MET A 232 22.41 14.04 13.30
C MET A 232 23.28 12.92 13.86
N ILE A 233 22.67 11.75 14.10
CA ILE A 233 23.37 10.53 14.54
C ILE A 233 24.49 10.19 13.54
N GLY A 234 25.69 9.89 14.06
CA GLY A 234 26.86 9.57 13.24
C GLY A 234 26.96 8.11 12.79
N TYR A 235 26.25 7.19 13.44
CA TYR A 235 26.36 5.74 13.25
C TYR A 235 25.76 5.28 11.90
N THR A 236 26.57 4.65 11.04
CA THR A 236 26.17 4.28 9.66
C THR A 236 25.68 2.83 9.55
N ASN A 237 25.06 2.48 8.41
CA ASN A 237 24.66 1.10 8.16
C ASN A 237 25.86 0.15 7.95
N GLU A 238 27.00 0.66 7.48
CA GLU A 238 28.24 -0.11 7.38
C GLU A 238 28.79 -0.49 8.76
N ASP A 239 28.72 0.44 9.72
CA ASP A 239 29.09 0.19 11.12
C ASP A 239 28.21 -0.90 11.75
N TYR A 240 26.90 -0.85 11.46
CA TYR A 240 25.94 -1.87 11.93
C TYR A 240 26.29 -3.28 11.44
N HIS A 241 26.66 -3.41 10.17
CA HIS A 241 27.07 -4.70 9.61
C HIS A 241 28.38 -5.22 10.24
N SER A 242 29.32 -4.34 10.60
CA SER A 242 30.60 -4.71 11.20
C SER A 242 30.50 -5.22 12.65
N ASP A 243 29.60 -4.66 13.47
CA ASP A 243 29.46 -4.99 14.90
C ASP A 243 28.59 -6.24 15.14
N SER A 244 27.77 -6.62 14.13
CA SER A 244 26.84 -7.75 14.20
C SER A 244 27.49 -9.15 14.28
N GLY A 245 28.82 -9.24 14.15
CA GLY A 245 29.56 -10.50 14.00
C GLY A 245 30.07 -11.16 15.29
N ARG A 246 30.08 -10.49 16.45
CA ARG A 246 30.68 -11.07 17.66
C ARG A 246 30.03 -10.51 18.92
N GLN A 247 29.25 -11.31 19.67
CA GLN A 247 29.36 -11.45 21.14
C GLN A 247 28.15 -12.12 21.83
N GLY A 248 28.44 -13.18 22.59
CA GLY A 248 27.56 -13.73 23.63
C GLY A 248 27.27 -12.73 24.76
N GLY A 249 26.31 -13.04 25.64
CA GLY A 249 25.91 -12.17 26.75
C GLY A 249 26.38 -12.68 28.11
N LYS A 250 26.54 -11.76 29.08
CA LYS A 250 26.70 -12.05 30.52
C LYS A 250 25.49 -11.49 31.26
N VAL A 251 25.01 -12.21 32.28
CA VAL A 251 24.08 -11.66 33.29
C VAL A 251 24.45 -12.19 34.67
N ALA A 252 24.17 -11.40 35.71
CA ALA A 252 24.46 -11.58 37.14
C ALA A 252 24.95 -12.97 37.58
N GLY A 253 26.26 -13.11 37.79
CA GLY A 253 26.88 -14.23 38.51
C GLY A 253 27.13 -15.53 37.73
N VAL A 254 26.61 -15.69 36.50
CA VAL A 254 26.89 -16.86 35.66
C VAL A 254 27.43 -16.42 34.30
N SER A 255 28.69 -16.75 34.03
CA SER A 255 29.34 -16.52 32.75
C SER A 255 28.99 -17.64 31.77
N THR A 256 28.13 -17.41 30.79
CA THR A 256 28.03 -18.28 29.60
C THR A 256 29.18 -17.95 28.67
N LYS A 257 30.37 -18.46 29.00
CA LYS A 257 31.48 -18.45 28.07
C LYS A 257 31.10 -19.40 26.93
N LEU A 258 30.94 -18.88 25.70
CA LEU A 258 30.90 -19.76 24.54
C LEU A 258 32.22 -20.53 24.57
N THR A 259 32.12 -21.85 24.75
CA THR A 259 33.30 -22.70 24.85
C THR A 259 33.58 -23.20 23.44
N ASP A 260 34.77 -22.89 22.92
CA ASP A 260 35.24 -23.46 21.67
C ASP A 260 35.47 -24.95 21.90
N ALA A 261 34.78 -25.78 21.12
CA ALA A 261 34.84 -27.23 21.25
C ALA A 261 34.60 -27.93 19.92
N LYS A 262 35.06 -29.18 19.79
CA LYS A 262 34.79 -29.99 18.60
C LYS A 262 33.54 -30.83 18.78
N MET A 263 32.76 -30.96 17.70
CA MET A 263 31.60 -31.86 17.69
C MET A 263 32.02 -33.30 18.05
N GLY A 264 31.36 -33.90 19.05
CA GLY A 264 31.63 -35.23 19.60
C GLY A 264 32.61 -35.27 20.78
N GLU A 265 33.24 -34.15 21.14
CA GLU A 265 34.18 -34.06 22.26
C GLU A 265 33.46 -34.13 23.62
N LYS A 266 34.11 -34.74 24.63
CA LYS A 266 33.54 -34.87 25.98
C LYS A 266 33.56 -33.52 26.70
N ILE A 267 32.46 -33.19 27.37
CA ILE A 267 32.30 -31.93 28.11
C ILE A 267 32.89 -32.02 29.52
N SER A 268 32.90 -33.20 30.12
CA SER A 268 33.39 -33.42 31.49
C SER A 268 34.10 -34.76 31.63
N GLU A 269 35.18 -34.80 32.41
CA GLU A 269 35.88 -36.03 32.84
C GLU A 269 35.09 -36.73 33.95
N GLY A 270 34.08 -37.52 33.57
CA GLY A 270 33.29 -38.34 34.48
C GLY A 270 32.08 -38.97 33.82
N ASN A 271 31.65 -40.12 34.36
CA ASN A 271 30.35 -40.71 34.06
C ASN A 271 29.30 -40.08 34.98
N TRP A 272 28.13 -39.77 34.42
CA TRP A 272 27.04 -39.10 35.10
C TRP A 272 25.85 -40.05 35.24
N LEU A 273 25.22 -40.02 36.40
CA LEU A 273 23.93 -40.68 36.60
C LEU A 273 22.84 -39.77 36.05
N VAL A 274 22.18 -40.25 35.01
CA VAL A 274 21.17 -39.52 34.26
C VAL A 274 19.89 -40.33 34.21
N ASN A 275 18.77 -39.63 34.21
CA ASN A 275 17.48 -40.26 33.93
C ASN A 275 16.70 -39.39 32.95
N ILE A 276 15.76 -40.00 32.23
CA ILE A 276 14.84 -39.25 31.37
C ILE A 276 13.85 -38.51 32.26
N LEU A 277 13.40 -37.33 31.84
CA LEU A 277 12.39 -36.57 32.56
C LEU A 277 11.09 -37.39 32.73
N PRO A 278 10.39 -37.30 33.88
CA PRO A 278 9.08 -37.93 34.03
C PRO A 278 8.12 -37.46 32.92
N ASP A 279 7.30 -38.38 32.43
CA ASP A 279 6.31 -38.17 31.34
C ASP A 279 6.88 -37.76 29.97
N LYS A 280 8.19 -37.93 29.75
CA LYS A 280 8.81 -37.70 28.43
C LYS A 280 9.34 -38.99 27.80
N ILE A 281 9.14 -39.07 26.49
CA ILE A 281 9.82 -40.02 25.60
C ILE A 281 11.00 -39.27 24.98
N ALA A 282 12.19 -39.82 25.10
CA ALA A 282 13.42 -39.24 24.55
C ALA A 282 13.77 -39.90 23.21
N THR A 283 14.31 -39.10 22.29
CA THR A 283 14.75 -39.58 20.97
C THR A 283 16.23 -39.99 21.00
N VAL A 284 16.54 -41.17 20.45
CA VAL A 284 17.89 -41.74 20.47
C VAL A 284 18.50 -41.71 19.07
N TRP A 285 19.59 -40.97 18.95
CA TRP A 285 20.30 -40.72 17.68
C TRP A 285 21.64 -41.45 17.64
N SER A 286 22.07 -41.89 16.45
CA SER A 286 23.38 -42.53 16.26
C SER A 286 24.54 -41.58 16.49
N ASP A 287 24.39 -40.37 15.99
CA ASP A 287 25.31 -39.27 16.15
C ASP A 287 24.66 -38.22 17.04
N CYS A 288 25.47 -37.43 17.75
CA CYS A 288 24.99 -36.36 18.60
C CYS A 288 24.56 -35.15 17.75
N SER A 289 23.60 -35.36 16.85
CA SER A 289 22.99 -34.39 15.94
C SER A 289 21.64 -34.92 15.47
N ILE A 290 20.66 -34.02 15.30
CA ILE A 290 19.35 -34.36 14.71
C ILE A 290 19.49 -34.79 13.23
N SER A 291 20.59 -34.43 12.58
CA SER A 291 20.89 -34.92 11.23
C SER A 291 21.41 -36.37 11.19
N GLY A 292 21.66 -36.99 12.35
CA GLY A 292 22.12 -38.38 12.46
C GLY A 292 21.01 -39.39 12.20
N LYS A 293 21.35 -40.67 12.10
CA LYS A 293 20.36 -41.74 11.93
C LYS A 293 19.58 -41.91 13.23
N LEU A 294 18.25 -41.86 13.16
CA LEU A 294 17.38 -42.19 14.30
C LEU A 294 17.48 -43.70 14.57
N ILE A 295 17.89 -44.08 15.78
CA ILE A 295 18.04 -45.49 16.18
C ILE A 295 16.74 -46.00 16.83
N GLY A 296 16.06 -45.14 17.59
CA GLY A 296 14.79 -45.44 18.23
C GLY A 296 14.40 -44.42 19.30
N TYR A 297 13.48 -44.82 20.17
CA TYR A 297 13.01 -44.00 21.29
C TYR A 297 13.37 -44.67 22.61
N THR A 298 13.48 -43.89 23.67
CA THR A 298 13.67 -44.41 25.03
C THR A 298 12.78 -43.67 26.01
N LYS A 299 12.48 -44.29 27.15
CA LYS A 299 11.62 -43.72 28.19
C LYS A 299 12.27 -43.94 29.55
N ARG A 300 11.83 -43.18 30.55
CA ARG A 300 12.27 -43.36 31.94
C ARG A 300 12.05 -44.82 32.37
N ILE A 301 13.09 -45.40 32.96
CA ILE A 301 13.08 -46.72 33.60
C ILE A 301 13.30 -46.54 35.11
N GLU A 302 12.92 -47.56 35.89
CA GLU A 302 13.30 -47.64 37.30
C GLU A 302 14.82 -47.88 37.39
N GLY A 303 15.50 -47.04 38.16
CA GLY A 303 16.96 -46.95 38.19
C GLY A 303 17.53 -45.77 37.41
N GLU A 304 18.85 -45.61 37.49
CA GLU A 304 19.60 -44.52 36.86
C GLU A 304 20.49 -45.05 35.75
N MET A 305 20.61 -44.30 34.65
CA MET A 305 21.46 -44.65 33.53
C MET A 305 22.80 -43.94 33.65
N VAL A 306 23.85 -44.59 33.18
CA VAL A 306 25.18 -43.99 33.14
C VAL A 306 25.39 -43.35 31.77
N GLY A 307 25.61 -42.03 31.76
CA GLY A 307 25.80 -41.24 30.55
C GLY A 307 27.05 -40.36 30.59
N GLN A 308 27.58 -40.02 29.41
CA GLN A 308 28.69 -39.07 29.23
C GLN A 308 28.20 -37.83 28.50
N GLN A 309 28.52 -36.66 29.02
CA GLN A 309 28.20 -35.39 28.37
C GLN A 309 29.15 -35.13 27.21
N VAL A 310 28.61 -34.84 26.04
CA VAL A 310 29.36 -34.62 24.80
C VAL A 310 28.80 -33.43 24.02
N TRP A 311 29.67 -32.76 23.28
CA TRP A 311 29.28 -31.69 22.35
C TRP A 311 28.62 -32.26 21.10
N GLY A 312 27.49 -31.69 20.68
CA GLY A 312 26.75 -32.15 19.50
C GLY A 312 26.09 -31.02 18.71
N GLY A 313 25.33 -31.35 17.66
CA GLY A 313 24.63 -30.37 16.82
C GLY A 313 23.51 -29.64 17.57
N THR A 314 23.13 -28.46 17.09
CA THR A 314 22.02 -27.69 17.68
C THR A 314 20.67 -28.37 17.46
N PHE A 315 19.75 -28.20 18.42
CA PHE A 315 18.39 -28.72 18.34
C PHE A 315 17.32 -27.64 18.53
N ALA A 316 16.24 -27.68 17.73
CA ALA A 316 15.10 -26.76 17.76
C ALA A 316 13.93 -27.32 18.62
N PRO A 317 12.99 -26.50 19.15
CA PRO A 317 12.80 -25.06 18.95
C PRO A 317 13.13 -24.14 20.16
N PHE A 318 14.05 -24.49 21.07
CA PHE A 318 14.30 -23.68 22.28
C PHE A 318 15.77 -23.23 22.42
N LYS A 319 15.97 -21.93 22.69
CA LYS A 319 17.24 -21.20 22.60
C LYS A 319 18.24 -21.47 23.73
N ASP A 320 17.79 -21.97 24.89
CA ASP A 320 18.63 -21.94 26.10
C ASP A 320 19.52 -23.18 26.31
N PHE A 321 19.20 -24.33 25.70
CA PHE A 321 20.01 -25.56 25.82
C PHE A 321 20.75 -25.95 24.54
N GLY A 322 20.34 -25.41 23.39
CA GLY A 322 20.80 -25.86 22.07
C GLY A 322 22.01 -25.13 21.51
N ARG A 323 22.46 -24.01 22.11
CA ARG A 323 23.57 -23.16 21.62
C ARG A 323 24.52 -22.80 22.76
N VAL A 324 25.22 -23.81 23.26
CA VAL A 324 26.11 -23.70 24.43
C VAL A 324 27.60 -23.74 24.06
N GLY A 325 27.94 -24.24 22.86
CA GLY A 325 29.31 -24.29 22.34
C GLY A 325 29.38 -23.83 20.88
N TYR A 326 30.59 -23.72 20.35
CA TYR A 326 30.83 -23.35 18.94
C TYR A 326 32.06 -24.06 18.39
N ASP A 327 31.93 -24.62 17.19
CA ASP A 327 33.04 -25.27 16.47
C ASP A 327 33.64 -24.27 15.47
N SER A 328 34.76 -23.64 15.84
CA SER A 328 35.41 -22.62 15.01
C SER A 328 35.97 -23.17 13.69
N LYS A 329 36.11 -24.50 13.53
CA LYS A 329 36.58 -25.11 12.26
C LYS A 329 35.44 -25.38 11.28
N LYS A 330 34.23 -25.64 11.79
CA LYS A 330 33.05 -25.96 10.98
C LYS A 330 32.05 -24.82 10.87
N ASP A 331 32.27 -23.71 11.58
CA ASP A 331 31.38 -22.53 11.65
C ASP A 331 29.93 -22.91 12.02
N ILE A 332 29.78 -23.80 13.01
CA ILE A 332 28.49 -24.27 13.51
C ILE A 332 28.39 -24.09 15.03
N PHE A 333 27.20 -23.74 15.50
CA PHE A 333 26.87 -23.78 16.92
C PHE A 333 26.69 -25.22 17.40
N LEU A 334 27.08 -25.49 18.64
CA LEU A 334 26.97 -26.78 19.28
C LEU A 334 26.00 -26.73 20.48
N GLY A 335 25.26 -27.81 20.68
CA GLY A 335 24.41 -28.06 21.84
C GLY A 335 25.01 -29.12 22.77
N THR A 336 24.48 -29.23 24.00
CA THR A 336 24.86 -30.29 24.95
C THR A 336 24.04 -31.56 24.69
N TRP A 337 24.73 -32.69 24.55
CA TRP A 337 24.12 -34.01 24.40
C TRP A 337 24.65 -34.97 25.47
N VAL A 338 23.90 -36.04 25.73
CA VAL A 338 24.32 -37.14 26.60
C VAL A 338 24.41 -38.40 25.77
N LYS A 339 25.58 -39.02 25.76
CA LYS A 339 25.83 -40.33 25.16
C LYS A 339 25.71 -41.38 26.25
N ALA A 340 24.68 -42.23 26.18
CA ALA A 340 24.37 -43.24 27.19
C ALA A 340 23.95 -44.55 26.53
N ASN A 341 24.16 -45.67 27.24
CA ASN A 341 23.60 -46.96 26.84
C ASN A 341 22.15 -47.02 27.32
N VAL A 342 21.20 -47.06 26.38
CA VAL A 342 19.77 -46.95 26.69
C VAL A 342 18.96 -48.08 26.07
N PRO A 343 17.85 -48.49 26.71
CA PRO A 343 16.94 -49.44 26.12
C PRO A 343 16.15 -48.76 24.99
N LEU A 344 16.06 -49.44 23.85
CA LEU A 344 15.34 -48.95 22.68
C LEU A 344 13.90 -49.45 22.65
N PHE A 345 13.02 -48.57 22.19
CA PHE A 345 11.61 -48.82 21.94
C PHE A 345 11.25 -48.32 20.54
N ASP A 346 10.39 -49.06 19.87
CA ASP A 346 9.74 -48.64 18.63
C ASP A 346 8.36 -48.04 18.95
N LYS A 347 8.02 -46.97 18.24
CA LYS A 347 6.74 -46.26 18.42
C LYS A 347 5.76 -46.75 17.35
N VAL A 348 4.76 -47.54 17.76
CA VAL A 348 3.69 -48.06 16.88
C VAL A 348 2.34 -47.61 17.46
N ASP A 349 1.56 -46.85 16.70
CA ASP A 349 0.23 -46.31 17.11
C ASP A 349 0.24 -45.61 18.49
N ASP A 350 1.22 -44.73 18.70
CA ASP A 350 1.49 -44.01 19.97
C ASP A 350 1.77 -44.91 21.20
N LYS A 351 1.86 -46.23 21.03
CA LYS A 351 2.31 -47.17 22.04
C LYS A 351 3.79 -47.51 21.85
N MET A 352 4.53 -47.48 22.95
CA MET A 352 5.96 -47.78 22.98
C MET A 352 6.16 -49.28 23.18
N THR A 353 6.62 -49.95 22.13
CA THR A 353 6.93 -51.39 22.15
C THR A 353 8.43 -51.59 22.32
N PRO A 354 8.90 -52.47 23.22
CA PRO A 354 10.33 -52.70 23.41
C PRO A 354 10.93 -53.29 22.13
N LYS A 355 12.03 -52.72 21.67
CA LYS A 355 12.75 -53.24 20.49
C LYS A 355 13.50 -54.48 20.93
N ILE A 356 13.18 -55.63 20.37
CA ILE A 356 13.81 -56.91 20.73
C ILE A 356 14.98 -57.16 19.77
N GLY A 357 16.16 -57.48 20.30
CA GLY A 357 17.34 -57.83 19.51
C GLY A 357 17.30 -59.28 19.02
N ASP A 358 18.24 -59.66 18.16
CA ASP A 358 18.30 -61.01 17.55
C ASP A 358 18.46 -62.14 18.58
N ASN A 359 18.78 -61.81 19.82
CA ASN A 359 18.92 -62.70 20.97
C ASN A 359 17.62 -62.86 21.81
N GLY A 360 16.50 -62.26 21.38
CA GLY A 360 15.21 -62.36 22.07
C GLY A 360 15.06 -61.46 23.31
N PHE A 361 16.07 -60.67 23.65
CA PHE A 361 16.04 -59.73 24.78
C PHE A 361 15.85 -58.28 24.31
N GLN A 362 15.43 -57.40 25.23
CA GLN A 362 15.34 -55.97 24.95
C GLN A 362 16.68 -55.44 24.43
N LYS A 363 16.63 -54.73 23.31
CA LYS A 363 17.81 -54.18 22.64
C LYS A 363 18.28 -52.93 23.38
N TRP A 364 19.52 -52.99 23.87
CA TRP A 364 20.24 -51.85 24.43
C TRP A 364 21.28 -51.38 23.44
N GLU A 365 21.33 -50.08 23.20
CA GLU A 365 22.30 -49.50 22.27
C GLU A 365 22.82 -48.17 22.81
N VAL A 366 24.08 -47.87 22.50
CA VAL A 366 24.69 -46.59 22.85
C VAL A 366 24.20 -45.54 21.87
N GLY A 367 23.48 -44.54 22.39
CA GLY A 367 22.94 -43.46 21.57
C GLY A 367 23.13 -42.09 22.21
N CYS A 368 23.00 -41.07 21.36
CA CYS A 368 23.01 -39.67 21.76
C CYS A 368 21.57 -39.18 21.98
N ILE A 369 21.34 -38.59 23.14
CA ILE A 369 20.04 -38.01 23.51
C ILE A 369 20.27 -36.54 23.90
N GLN A 370 19.29 -35.70 23.61
CA GLN A 370 19.37 -34.27 23.90
C GLN A 370 19.34 -34.03 25.41
N MET A 371 20.23 -33.18 25.92
CA MET A 371 20.31 -32.90 27.36
C MET A 371 18.97 -32.37 27.95
N LYS A 372 18.16 -31.66 27.15
CA LYS A 372 16.84 -31.15 27.57
C LYS A 372 15.82 -32.25 27.94
N GLU A 373 16.06 -33.47 27.48
CA GLU A 373 15.19 -34.65 27.70
C GLU A 373 15.66 -35.46 28.91
N MET A 374 16.80 -35.07 29.50
CA MET A 374 17.39 -35.72 30.67
C MET A 374 17.45 -34.80 31.88
N GLN A 375 17.45 -35.43 33.04
CA GLN A 375 17.81 -34.86 34.32
C GLN A 375 19.08 -35.56 34.83
N ILE A 376 20.02 -34.77 35.34
CA ILE A 376 21.21 -35.29 36.01
C ILE A 376 20.84 -35.54 37.46
N VAL A 377 20.95 -36.79 37.90
CA VAL A 377 20.55 -37.19 39.25
C VAL A 377 21.71 -37.01 40.23
N GLU A 378 22.94 -37.34 39.84
CA GLU A 378 24.13 -37.13 40.66
C GLU A 378 25.34 -36.61 39.84
N LYS A 379 26.14 -35.73 40.46
CA LYS A 379 27.06 -34.84 39.76
C LYS A 379 28.43 -35.45 39.37
N LYS A 380 28.80 -36.64 39.87
CA LYS A 380 30.02 -37.38 39.45
C LYS A 380 30.08 -38.75 40.14
N LEU A 381 30.22 -39.85 39.40
CA LEU A 381 30.78 -41.07 40.01
C LEU A 381 32.30 -40.88 40.14
N GLY A 382 32.79 -40.68 41.37
CA GLY A 382 34.20 -40.89 41.68
C GLY A 382 34.53 -42.39 41.61
N TRP A 383 35.76 -42.73 41.21
CA TRP A 383 36.29 -44.07 41.52
C TRP A 383 36.29 -44.23 43.04
N GLY A 384 35.41 -45.09 43.56
CA GLY A 384 35.29 -45.36 45.00
C GLY A 384 33.96 -44.97 45.66
N ALA A 385 32.91 -44.62 44.92
CA ALA A 385 31.57 -44.49 45.50
C ALA A 385 30.74 -45.76 45.22
N VAL A 386 30.55 -46.59 46.24
CA VAL A 386 29.51 -47.63 46.29
C VAL A 386 28.46 -47.16 47.29
N LEU A 387 27.20 -47.07 46.87
CA LEU A 387 26.07 -46.91 47.76
C LEU A 387 25.52 -48.29 48.16
N GLY A 388 25.49 -48.52 49.47
CA GLY A 388 24.91 -49.69 50.15
C GLY A 388 25.97 -50.41 50.98
N GLU A 389 26.22 -49.93 52.20
CA GLU A 389 27.48 -50.05 52.96
C GLU A 389 28.08 -51.48 53.08
N SER A 390 29.38 -51.55 52.77
CA SER A 390 30.29 -52.71 52.80
C SER A 390 29.87 -53.98 52.06
N THR A 391 30.50 -54.09 50.88
CA THR A 391 31.00 -55.31 50.21
C THR A 391 30.01 -56.33 49.66
N SER A 392 29.97 -56.32 48.32
CA SER A 392 29.84 -57.46 47.41
C SER A 392 28.60 -58.34 47.55
N THR A 393 27.62 -58.19 46.65
CA THR A 393 27.38 -59.17 45.57
C THR A 393 26.19 -58.80 44.66
N SER A 394 26.47 -58.85 43.36
CA SER A 394 25.59 -59.01 42.17
C SER A 394 24.19 -58.39 42.07
N LEU A 395 24.04 -57.62 40.99
CA LEU A 395 22.87 -56.95 40.38
C LEU A 395 21.57 -57.79 40.22
N SER A 396 21.59 -59.09 40.50
CA SER A 396 20.43 -59.99 40.36
C SER A 396 19.41 -59.88 41.50
N ALA A 397 19.79 -59.33 42.65
CA ALA A 397 18.92 -59.28 43.83
C ALA A 397 17.99 -58.04 43.90
N ILE A 398 18.33 -56.97 43.18
CA ILE A 398 17.62 -55.67 43.28
C ILE A 398 16.31 -55.67 42.47
N LEU A 399 16.19 -56.54 41.47
CA LEU A 399 15.02 -56.63 40.58
C LEU A 399 13.73 -57.19 41.23
N ALA A 400 13.77 -57.57 42.51
CA ALA A 400 12.66 -58.30 43.15
C ALA A 400 11.73 -57.47 44.05
N SER A 401 12.03 -56.22 44.37
CA SER A 401 11.25 -55.50 45.39
C SER A 401 11.11 -54.01 45.09
N THR A 402 10.00 -53.62 44.46
CA THR A 402 9.06 -52.62 45.01
C THR A 402 7.91 -52.34 44.04
N LYS A 403 6.78 -53.00 44.30
CA LYS A 403 5.44 -52.62 43.85
C LYS A 403 4.93 -51.42 44.68
N SER A 404 4.03 -50.63 44.06
CA SER A 404 2.98 -49.77 44.68
C SER A 404 3.39 -48.31 44.99
N ALA A 405 2.85 -47.30 44.29
CA ALA A 405 1.57 -46.55 44.54
C ALA A 405 1.70 -45.54 45.71
N THR A 406 1.20 -44.29 45.73
CA THR A 406 0.03 -43.64 45.07
C THR A 406 0.03 -42.11 45.34
N GLU A 407 -0.89 -41.41 44.65
CA GLU A 407 -1.21 -39.96 44.56
C GLU A 407 -1.82 -39.28 45.82
N GLU A 408 -1.82 -37.94 45.84
CA GLU A 408 -2.93 -37.01 46.19
C GLU A 408 -2.37 -35.57 46.25
N SER A 409 -3.04 -34.45 45.92
CA SER A 409 -4.45 -34.13 45.69
C SER A 409 -4.55 -32.71 45.07
N ALA A 410 -5.67 -32.45 44.38
CA ALA A 410 -6.04 -31.19 43.75
C ALA A 410 -7.41 -30.70 44.29
N LEU A 411 -7.61 -29.38 44.44
CA LEU A 411 -8.85 -28.61 44.14
C LEU A 411 -8.67 -27.16 44.60
N SER A 412 -8.90 -26.12 43.79
CA SER A 412 -10.19 -25.47 43.47
C SER A 412 -9.87 -24.05 42.94
N THR A 413 -10.69 -23.22 42.28
CA THR A 413 -11.89 -23.28 41.43
C THR A 413 -11.88 -21.96 40.62
N GLN A 414 -12.54 -21.94 39.45
CA GLN A 414 -13.00 -20.79 38.64
C GLN A 414 -13.22 -19.50 39.48
N SER A 415 -12.94 -18.26 39.07
CA SER A 415 -12.96 -17.61 37.75
C SER A 415 -12.49 -16.15 37.96
N ALA A 416 -11.82 -15.55 36.97
CA ALA A 416 -12.04 -14.15 36.55
C ALA A 416 -11.00 -13.76 35.50
N LYS A 417 -11.54 -13.20 34.43
CA LYS A 417 -10.93 -12.73 33.18
C LYS A 417 -10.33 -11.33 33.44
N PHE A 418 -9.23 -11.01 32.73
CA PHE A 418 -8.72 -9.65 32.38
C PHE A 418 -7.91 -8.89 33.48
N LEU A 419 -6.82 -8.10 33.25
CA LEU A 419 -6.32 -7.31 32.10
C LEU A 419 -4.81 -6.94 32.20
N TYR A 420 -4.12 -6.90 31.06
CA TYR A 420 -3.72 -5.65 30.38
C TYR A 420 -3.74 -5.97 28.89
N ASP A 421 -4.63 -5.35 28.11
CA ASP A 421 -4.69 -5.55 26.67
C ASP A 421 -4.10 -4.32 25.97
N ALA A 422 -3.11 -4.55 25.11
CA ALA A 422 -2.54 -3.50 24.29
C ALA A 422 -3.50 -3.27 23.13
N LYS A 423 -4.37 -2.26 23.25
CA LYS A 423 -5.26 -1.91 22.14
C LYS A 423 -4.50 -1.00 21.18
N VAL A 424 -4.28 -1.46 19.95
CA VAL A 424 -3.81 -0.62 18.84
C VAL A 424 -4.90 0.41 18.58
N VAL A 425 -4.62 1.68 18.86
CA VAL A 425 -5.61 2.76 18.70
C VAL A 425 -5.58 3.33 17.28
N SER A 426 -4.43 3.26 16.61
CA SER A 426 -4.27 3.62 15.21
C SER A 426 -2.98 3.04 14.64
N THR A 427 -2.92 2.96 13.32
CA THR A 427 -1.71 2.69 12.54
C THR A 427 -1.50 3.89 11.64
N ASP A 428 -0.31 4.51 11.62
CA ASP A 428 -0.07 5.58 10.64
C ASP A 428 0.05 5.03 9.21
N SER A 429 0.10 5.94 8.24
CA SER A 429 0.29 5.66 6.82
C SER A 429 1.60 4.90 6.51
N ALA A 430 2.52 4.82 7.47
CA ALA A 430 3.80 4.12 7.38
C ALA A 430 3.80 2.76 8.12
N GLY A 431 2.66 2.32 8.66
CA GLY A 431 2.53 1.03 9.32
C GLY A 431 3.05 0.98 10.76
N VAL A 432 3.20 2.12 11.43
CA VAL A 432 3.59 2.21 12.85
C VAL A 432 2.33 2.12 13.73
N GLU A 433 2.29 1.13 14.62
CA GLU A 433 1.18 0.90 15.55
C GLU A 433 1.29 1.79 16.80
N PHE A 434 0.25 2.58 17.07
CA PHE A 434 0.12 3.36 18.30
C PHE A 434 -0.60 2.53 19.36
N VAL A 435 0.09 2.25 20.47
CA VAL A 435 -0.46 1.52 21.60
C VAL A 435 -0.59 2.46 22.79
N THR A 436 -1.81 2.65 23.29
CA THR A 436 -2.04 3.31 24.58
C THR A 436 -2.08 2.28 25.71
N LEU A 437 -1.56 2.64 26.88
CA LEU A 437 -1.62 1.83 28.09
C LEU A 437 -2.46 2.56 29.13
N GLU A 438 -3.64 2.03 29.46
CA GLU A 438 -4.40 2.48 30.63
C GLU A 438 -4.00 1.63 31.86
N SER A 439 -3.70 2.31 32.97
CA SER A 439 -3.45 1.66 34.26
C SER A 439 -4.77 1.32 34.96
N SER A 440 -5.09 0.04 35.09
CA SER A 440 -6.13 -0.40 36.01
C SER A 440 -5.58 -0.35 37.45
N ASP A 441 -6.14 0.53 38.25
CA ASP A 441 -5.85 0.66 39.67
C ASP A 441 -6.25 -0.59 40.47
N SER A 442 -5.36 -0.92 41.43
CA SER A 442 -5.64 -1.60 42.71
C SER A 442 -6.13 -3.05 42.71
N ALA A 443 -5.24 -3.99 43.04
CA ALA A 443 -5.23 -4.74 44.32
C ALA A 443 -4.57 -6.13 44.20
N GLY A 444 -3.61 -6.41 45.09
CA GLY A 444 -3.46 -7.73 45.73
C GLY A 444 -2.83 -8.89 44.95
N ILE A 445 -1.50 -8.84 44.77
CA ILE A 445 -0.50 -9.92 44.89
C ILE A 445 -0.91 -11.35 44.43
N ASN A 446 -0.39 -11.76 43.26
CA ASN A 446 0.48 -12.95 43.18
C ASN A 446 1.44 -12.85 41.97
N THR A 447 2.72 -13.04 42.27
CA THR A 447 3.90 -12.61 41.54
C THR A 447 4.10 -13.30 40.18
N LYS A 448 3.82 -12.61 39.07
CA LYS A 448 4.48 -12.91 37.78
C LYS A 448 5.82 -12.16 37.72
N LYS A 449 6.91 -12.92 37.82
CA LYS A 449 8.32 -12.46 37.83
C LYS A 449 8.56 -11.35 36.80
N ILE A 450 8.68 -10.11 37.26
CA ILE A 450 9.44 -9.07 36.57
C ILE A 450 10.90 -9.49 36.73
N GLN A 451 11.51 -10.03 35.68
CA GLN A 451 12.88 -10.52 35.74
C GLN A 451 13.85 -9.42 35.31
N SER A 452 14.59 -8.92 36.31
CA SER A 452 15.86 -8.14 36.28
C SER A 452 15.96 -6.92 35.37
N ASN A 453 16.40 -5.79 35.94
CA ASN A 453 16.94 -4.65 35.18
C ASN A 453 17.98 -5.15 34.18
N ILE A 454 17.70 -4.99 32.89
CA ILE A 454 18.66 -5.34 31.85
C ILE A 454 19.73 -4.24 31.83
N GLU A 455 20.97 -4.65 32.07
CA GLU A 455 22.13 -3.77 31.98
C GLU A 455 22.77 -3.86 30.60
N PHE A 456 23.35 -2.75 30.15
CA PHE A 456 24.03 -2.70 28.87
C PHE A 456 25.34 -3.48 28.93
N LYS A 457 25.60 -4.29 27.89
CA LYS A 457 26.87 -5.03 27.77
C LYS A 457 28.10 -4.10 27.66
N LYS A 458 27.91 -2.92 27.05
CA LYS A 458 28.89 -1.83 26.92
C LYS A 458 28.16 -0.50 27.06
N LYS A 459 28.87 0.57 27.44
CA LYS A 459 28.28 1.91 27.47
C LYS A 459 27.92 2.32 26.03
N GLY A 460 26.63 2.46 25.76
CA GLY A 460 26.12 2.99 24.50
C GLY A 460 26.63 4.40 24.23
N LEU A 461 26.46 4.88 23.01
CA LEU A 461 26.88 6.25 22.63
C LEU A 461 26.15 7.28 23.49
N GLY A 462 24.90 7.01 23.87
CA GLY A 462 24.13 7.90 24.74
C GLY A 462 23.80 9.24 24.07
N GLU A 463 23.69 9.22 22.74
CA GLU A 463 23.36 10.37 21.92
C GLU A 463 21.91 10.24 21.42
N ALA A 464 21.15 11.32 21.49
CA ALA A 464 19.76 11.35 21.04
C ALA A 464 19.49 12.55 20.12
N VAL A 465 18.70 12.31 19.08
CA VAL A 465 18.11 13.37 18.25
C VAL A 465 16.62 13.46 18.56
N VAL A 466 16.14 14.59 19.06
CA VAL A 466 14.79 14.73 19.64
C VAL A 466 13.85 15.51 18.73
N SER A 467 12.54 15.25 18.81
CA SER A 467 11.55 16.11 18.17
C SER A 467 11.30 17.40 18.96
N THR A 468 10.84 18.46 18.30
CA THR A 468 10.39 19.69 18.98
C THR A 468 9.18 19.45 19.89
N GLY A 469 8.30 18.50 19.54
CA GLY A 469 7.21 18.04 20.41
C GLY A 469 7.72 17.48 21.73
N LEU A 470 8.79 16.67 21.70
CA LEU A 470 9.43 16.16 22.92
C LEU A 470 10.08 17.28 23.74
N LEU A 471 10.74 18.26 23.10
CA LEU A 471 11.28 19.42 23.83
C LEU A 471 10.20 20.19 24.58
N LYS A 472 9.04 20.38 23.96
CA LYS A 472 7.88 21.03 24.57
C LYS A 472 7.37 20.23 25.77
N LEU A 473 7.25 18.90 25.63
CA LEU A 473 6.86 18.01 26.72
C LEU A 473 7.83 18.08 27.91
N LEU A 474 9.14 18.19 27.64
CA LEU A 474 10.18 18.31 28.67
C LEU A 474 10.34 19.74 29.21
N GLY A 475 9.66 20.74 28.63
CA GLY A 475 9.79 22.14 29.01
C GLY A 475 11.16 22.75 28.65
N ILE A 476 11.87 22.18 27.67
CA ILE A 476 13.20 22.62 27.23
C ILE A 476 13.03 23.59 26.05
N LYS A 477 13.64 24.78 26.14
CA LYS A 477 13.64 25.75 25.03
C LYS A 477 14.56 25.27 23.91
N LEU A 478 14.16 25.50 22.65
CA LEU A 478 14.96 25.14 21.46
C LEU A 478 16.39 25.70 21.52
N ASN A 479 16.58 26.87 22.14
CA ASN A 479 17.90 27.48 22.25
C ASN A 479 18.85 26.71 23.18
N ASP A 480 18.31 26.11 24.23
CA ASP A 480 19.06 25.43 25.29
C ASP A 480 19.07 23.90 25.14
N ALA A 481 18.43 23.40 24.07
CA ALA A 481 18.19 21.97 23.85
C ALA A 481 19.45 21.15 23.55
N ILE A 482 20.48 21.75 22.95
CA ILE A 482 21.71 21.01 22.59
C ILE A 482 22.56 20.81 23.85
N ASN A 483 23.07 19.59 24.03
CA ASN A 483 23.83 19.12 25.19
C ASN A 483 23.03 18.93 26.50
N THR A 484 21.72 19.16 26.50
CA THR A 484 20.88 18.79 27.64
C THR A 484 20.86 17.27 27.81
N LYS A 485 20.86 16.79 29.06
CA LYS A 485 20.84 15.36 29.38
C LYS A 485 19.54 14.97 30.05
N PHE A 486 19.02 13.79 29.71
CA PHE A 486 17.82 13.21 30.32
C PHE A 486 18.02 11.72 30.56
N ASP A 487 17.36 11.19 31.60
CA ASP A 487 17.44 9.78 31.97
C ASP A 487 16.33 9.00 31.26
N VAL A 488 16.67 7.86 30.64
CA VAL A 488 15.74 6.99 29.93
C VAL A 488 15.88 5.56 30.40
N SER A 489 14.76 4.89 30.65
CA SER A 489 14.70 3.43 30.76
C SER A 489 13.84 2.87 29.64
N PHE A 490 14.30 1.83 28.95
CA PHE A 490 13.59 1.23 27.83
C PHE A 490 12.70 0.08 28.29
N ILE A 491 11.53 -0.04 27.65
CA ILE A 491 10.60 -1.14 27.84
C ILE A 491 10.78 -2.11 26.66
N ILE A 492 11.41 -3.25 26.92
CA ILE A 492 11.69 -4.27 25.91
C ILE A 492 10.61 -5.35 25.99
N VAL A 493 10.08 -5.74 24.84
CA VAL A 493 9.04 -6.75 24.69
C VAL A 493 9.59 -8.01 24.01
N LYS A 494 8.94 -9.16 24.24
CA LYS A 494 9.31 -10.46 23.66
C LYS A 494 9.47 -10.47 22.14
N SER A 495 8.72 -9.65 21.41
CA SER A 495 8.83 -9.56 19.94
C SER A 495 10.19 -9.03 19.48
N LEU A 496 10.82 -8.17 20.27
CA LEU A 496 12.13 -7.57 20.00
C LEU A 496 13.29 -8.36 20.61
N MET A 497 13.03 -9.00 21.76
CA MET A 497 13.99 -9.84 22.45
C MET A 497 13.33 -11.17 22.88
N PRO A 498 13.47 -12.24 22.09
CA PRO A 498 12.80 -13.52 22.37
C PRO A 498 13.25 -14.22 23.66
N SER A 499 14.38 -13.81 24.25
CA SER A 499 14.93 -14.39 25.48
C SER A 499 14.22 -13.90 26.75
N ILE A 500 13.33 -12.91 26.68
CA ILE A 500 12.53 -12.48 27.83
C ILE A 500 11.11 -13.02 27.79
N GLU A 501 10.61 -13.39 28.96
CA GLU A 501 9.20 -13.69 29.17
C GLU A 501 8.46 -12.39 29.54
N GLY A 502 7.56 -11.94 28.65
CA GLY A 502 6.76 -10.73 28.88
C GLY A 502 7.48 -9.43 28.51
N ARG A 503 7.57 -8.51 29.47
CA ARG A 503 8.20 -7.18 29.32
C ARG A 503 9.34 -7.03 30.31
N ALA A 504 10.44 -6.42 29.88
CA ALA A 504 11.58 -6.12 30.72
C ALA A 504 11.91 -4.62 30.66
N PHE A 505 12.37 -4.06 31.77
CA PHE A 505 12.83 -2.68 31.85
C PHE A 505 14.35 -2.66 31.90
N THR A 506 14.96 -1.70 31.20
CA THR A 506 16.41 -1.46 31.32
C THR A 506 16.71 -0.57 32.52
N SER A 507 17.95 -0.63 33.00
CA SER A 507 18.47 0.40 33.90
C SER A 507 18.39 1.79 33.24
N GLN A 508 18.27 2.85 34.06
CA GLN A 508 18.25 4.22 33.56
C GLN A 508 19.59 4.58 32.93
N VAL A 509 19.53 5.13 31.71
CA VAL A 509 20.68 5.61 30.95
C VAL A 509 20.51 7.07 30.60
N LYS A 510 21.59 7.82 30.76
CA LYS A 510 21.67 9.24 30.41
C LYS A 510 21.91 9.38 28.91
N TYR A 511 20.94 9.99 28.22
CA TYR A 511 21.09 10.43 26.84
C TYR A 511 21.33 11.93 26.78
N GLN A 512 22.22 12.34 25.88
CA GLN A 512 22.52 13.73 25.57
C GLN A 512 21.87 14.10 24.23
N ILE A 513 21.18 15.24 24.21
CA ILE A 513 20.59 15.76 22.98
C ILE A 513 21.70 16.33 22.09
N ILE A 514 21.90 15.71 20.92
CA ILE A 514 22.87 16.16 19.92
C ILE A 514 22.22 16.93 18.76
N GLY A 515 20.92 16.72 18.54
CA GLY A 515 20.16 17.36 17.47
C GLY A 515 18.66 17.44 17.76
N VAL A 516 17.99 18.36 17.06
CA VAL A 516 16.55 18.59 17.17
C VAL A 516 15.91 18.58 15.78
N ILE A 517 14.82 17.84 15.60
CA ILE A 517 14.04 17.73 14.35
C ILE A 517 12.73 18.52 14.48
N ASP A 518 12.28 19.14 13.38
CA ASP A 518 11.00 19.87 13.32
C ASP A 518 9.81 18.90 13.29
N ASP A 519 9.22 18.65 14.45
CA ASP A 519 8.00 17.87 14.58
C ASP A 519 7.29 18.23 15.89
N ASN A 520 6.44 19.24 15.82
CA ASN A 520 5.73 19.78 17.00
C ASN A 520 4.54 18.92 17.44
N GLU A 521 4.07 18.02 16.59
CA GLU A 521 2.87 17.21 16.85
C GLU A 521 3.19 15.91 17.56
N ARG A 522 4.42 15.39 17.40
CA ARG A 522 4.80 14.08 17.91
C ARG A 522 5.96 14.15 18.89
N GLU A 523 5.86 13.35 19.95
CA GLU A 523 6.85 13.24 21.02
C GLU A 523 7.68 11.97 20.80
N TYR A 524 8.88 12.10 20.22
CA TYR A 524 9.78 10.97 20.03
C TYR A 524 11.24 11.43 19.96
N PHE A 525 12.14 10.47 20.03
CA PHE A 525 13.55 10.71 19.74
C PHE A 525 14.21 9.52 19.06
N TYR A 526 15.26 9.79 18.31
CA TYR A 526 16.11 8.81 17.67
C TYR A 526 17.35 8.54 18.49
N ILE A 527 17.78 7.28 18.52
CA ILE A 527 19.05 6.83 19.10
C ILE A 527 19.80 5.93 18.10
N PRO A 528 21.12 5.75 18.25
CA PRO A 528 21.86 4.79 17.46
C PRO A 528 21.31 3.37 17.67
N ILE A 529 21.08 2.63 16.59
CA ILE A 529 20.60 1.23 16.68
C ILE A 529 21.51 0.34 17.54
N ASN A 530 22.82 0.65 17.59
CA ASN A 530 23.79 -0.08 18.39
C ASN A 530 23.40 -0.14 19.88
N ASP A 531 22.89 0.97 20.42
CA ASP A 531 22.56 1.09 21.85
C ASP A 531 21.50 0.04 22.26
N LEU A 532 20.53 -0.27 21.38
CA LEU A 532 19.56 -1.34 21.62
C LEU A 532 20.10 -2.74 21.33
N THR A 533 20.95 -2.90 20.31
CA THR A 533 21.55 -4.22 20.06
C THR A 533 22.48 -4.66 21.19
N GLN A 534 23.15 -3.72 21.86
CA GLN A 534 23.97 -3.98 23.05
C GLN A 534 23.15 -4.44 24.27
N LEU A 535 21.86 -4.10 24.31
CA LEU A 535 20.90 -4.61 25.31
C LEU A 535 20.43 -6.04 25.02
N GLY A 536 20.85 -6.63 23.90
CA GLY A 536 20.41 -7.96 23.49
C GLY A 536 19.13 -7.96 22.64
N VAL A 537 18.67 -6.79 22.17
CA VAL A 537 17.61 -6.71 21.17
C VAL A 537 18.15 -7.26 19.85
N VAL A 538 17.53 -8.35 19.38
CA VAL A 538 17.99 -9.09 18.19
C VAL A 538 17.05 -8.94 17.00
N ASN A 539 15.79 -8.64 17.25
CA ASN A 539 14.79 -8.45 16.21
C ASN A 539 14.55 -6.97 15.95
N LEU A 540 14.15 -6.70 14.72
CA LEU A 540 13.84 -5.38 14.20
C LEU A 540 12.32 -5.20 14.15
N SER A 541 11.87 -3.96 14.32
CA SER A 541 10.45 -3.63 14.18
C SER A 541 10.09 -3.55 12.69
N GLN A 542 10.94 -2.88 11.91
CA GLN A 542 10.70 -2.60 10.49
C GLN A 542 12.02 -2.54 9.72
N LEU A 543 11.96 -2.71 8.40
CA LEU A 543 13.04 -2.43 7.47
C LEU A 543 12.58 -1.37 6.48
N LYS A 544 13.36 -0.31 6.32
CA LYS A 544 13.18 0.66 5.24
C LYS A 544 14.07 0.28 4.07
N ILE A 545 13.47 0.13 2.90
CA ILE A 545 14.14 -0.32 1.68
C ILE A 545 14.10 0.81 0.66
N THR A 546 15.26 1.19 0.14
CA THR A 546 15.34 2.13 -0.99
C THR A 546 15.63 1.34 -2.26
N LEU A 547 14.83 1.56 -3.29
CA LEU A 547 14.98 0.95 -4.61
C LEU A 547 15.87 1.78 -5.52
N LYS A 548 16.59 1.12 -6.43
CA LYS A 548 17.35 1.81 -7.49
C LYS A 548 16.41 2.56 -8.44
N ASP A 549 15.31 1.89 -8.78
CA ASP A 549 14.30 2.34 -9.73
C ASP A 549 12.89 2.14 -9.18
N LYS A 550 12.04 3.16 -9.33
CA LYS A 550 10.64 3.16 -8.91
C LYS A 550 9.85 2.08 -9.64
N ASP A 551 10.15 1.81 -10.89
CA ASP A 551 9.37 0.87 -11.72
C ASP A 551 9.51 -0.58 -11.27
N GLN A 552 10.52 -0.88 -10.46
CA GLN A 552 10.73 -2.22 -9.89
C GLN A 552 9.97 -2.44 -8.59
N LEU A 553 9.32 -1.40 -8.05
CA LEU A 553 8.57 -1.44 -6.81
C LEU A 553 7.55 -2.59 -6.76
N PRO A 554 6.66 -2.80 -7.76
CA PRO A 554 5.68 -3.88 -7.69
C PRO A 554 6.32 -5.27 -7.64
N LYS A 555 7.46 -5.46 -8.33
CA LYS A 555 8.19 -6.74 -8.35
C LYS A 555 8.84 -7.03 -7.00
N VAL A 556 9.49 -6.02 -6.41
CA VAL A 556 10.16 -6.17 -5.11
C VAL A 556 9.13 -6.40 -4.00
N ARG A 557 8.00 -5.69 -4.03
CA ARG A 557 6.89 -5.90 -3.09
C ARG A 557 6.36 -7.33 -3.16
N ALA A 558 6.03 -7.80 -4.37
CA ALA A 558 5.55 -9.18 -4.55
C ALA A 558 6.54 -10.22 -4.00
N GLN A 559 7.86 -10.03 -4.20
CA GLN A 559 8.88 -10.92 -3.64
C GLN A 559 8.90 -10.91 -2.11
N ILE A 560 8.83 -9.73 -1.49
CA ILE A 560 8.85 -9.59 -0.02
C ILE A 560 7.55 -10.13 0.61
N GLU A 561 6.41 -9.87 -0.02
CA GLU A 561 5.10 -10.36 0.40
C GLU A 561 4.97 -11.88 0.26
N THR A 562 5.58 -12.48 -0.77
CA THR A 562 5.66 -13.95 -0.93
C THR A 562 6.45 -14.61 0.21
N ILE A 563 7.42 -13.90 0.80
CA ILE A 563 8.19 -14.39 1.96
C ILE A 563 7.40 -14.22 3.27
N GLY A 564 6.24 -13.53 3.25
CA GLY A 564 5.33 -13.40 4.37
C GLY A 564 5.37 -12.06 5.11
N TYR A 565 6.08 -11.06 4.59
CA TYR A 565 6.16 -9.72 5.18
C TYR A 565 5.17 -8.76 4.52
N LYS A 566 4.71 -7.74 5.25
CA LYS A 566 3.89 -6.67 4.68
C LYS A 566 4.79 -5.58 4.11
N THR A 567 4.35 -4.94 3.03
CA THR A 567 5.05 -3.78 2.46
C THR A 567 4.10 -2.58 2.39
N SER A 568 4.58 -1.42 2.84
CA SER A 568 3.91 -0.12 2.70
C SER A 568 4.81 0.83 1.94
N SER A 569 4.25 1.69 1.11
CA SER A 569 5.00 2.68 0.35
C SER A 569 4.18 3.94 0.12
N VAL A 570 4.86 5.06 -0.13
CA VAL A 570 4.19 6.32 -0.50
C VAL A 570 3.33 6.19 -1.75
N VAL A 571 3.67 5.25 -2.64
CA VAL A 571 2.86 4.91 -3.82
C VAL A 571 1.46 4.41 -3.44
N ASP A 572 1.30 3.73 -2.30
CA ASP A 572 -0.01 3.29 -1.82
C ASP A 572 -0.87 4.48 -1.40
N THR A 573 -0.28 5.44 -0.71
CA THR A 573 -0.95 6.68 -0.30
C THR A 573 -1.37 7.47 -1.53
N VAL A 574 -0.50 7.62 -2.53
CA VAL A 574 -0.84 8.27 -3.81
C VAL A 574 -1.99 7.53 -4.50
N ALA A 575 -1.94 6.20 -4.59
CA ALA A 575 -3.01 5.42 -5.20
C ALA A 575 -4.34 5.56 -4.45
N GLN A 576 -4.33 5.69 -3.13
CA GLN A 576 -5.54 5.97 -2.34
C GLN A 576 -6.10 7.37 -2.62
N ILE A 577 -5.23 8.39 -2.69
CA ILE A 577 -5.61 9.75 -3.07
C ILE A 577 -6.24 9.75 -4.47
N GLU A 578 -5.59 9.13 -5.46
CA GLU A 578 -6.10 9.02 -6.83
C GLU A 578 -7.47 8.34 -6.88
N LYS A 579 -7.67 7.26 -6.11
CA LYS A 579 -8.98 6.58 -6.00
C LYS A 579 -10.05 7.47 -5.41
N LEU A 580 -9.74 8.22 -4.35
CA LEU A 580 -10.67 9.15 -3.72
C LEU A 580 -11.08 10.27 -4.69
N PHE A 581 -10.10 10.88 -5.36
CA PHE A 581 -10.37 11.93 -6.35
C PHE A 581 -11.07 11.40 -7.60
N ALA A 582 -10.83 10.15 -8.00
CA ALA A 582 -11.61 9.49 -9.04
C ALA A 582 -13.10 9.38 -8.64
N GLY A 583 -13.39 9.02 -7.39
CA GLY A 583 -14.76 9.03 -6.86
C GLY A 583 -15.41 10.41 -6.90
N ILE A 584 -14.70 11.44 -6.43
CA ILE A 584 -15.18 12.85 -6.48
C ILE A 584 -15.46 13.28 -7.92
N ARG A 585 -14.57 12.97 -8.86
CA ARG A 585 -14.74 13.29 -10.28
C ARG A 585 -16.00 12.66 -10.87
N VAL A 586 -16.34 11.43 -10.49
CA VAL A 586 -17.60 10.80 -10.96
C VAL A 586 -18.81 11.58 -10.48
N VAL A 587 -18.84 12.00 -9.21
CA VAL A 587 -19.93 12.81 -8.67
C VAL A 587 -20.03 14.16 -9.39
N LEU A 588 -18.89 14.85 -9.58
CA LEU A 588 -18.85 16.11 -10.32
C LEU A 588 -19.27 15.95 -11.79
N ALA A 589 -18.90 14.84 -12.43
CA ALA A 589 -19.31 14.53 -13.80
C ALA A 589 -20.82 14.30 -13.89
N VAL A 590 -21.45 13.63 -12.92
CA VAL A 590 -22.91 13.45 -12.87
C VAL A 590 -23.63 14.80 -12.72
N VAL A 591 -23.18 15.65 -11.79
CA VAL A 591 -23.74 17.01 -11.64
C VAL A 591 -23.57 17.81 -12.93
N GLY A 592 -22.40 17.68 -13.56
CA GLY A 592 -22.13 18.29 -14.85
C GLY A 592 -23.05 17.82 -15.97
N LEU A 593 -23.28 16.52 -16.09
CA LEU A 593 -24.21 15.96 -17.08
C LEU A 593 -25.65 16.45 -16.86
N ILE A 594 -26.07 16.65 -15.61
CA ILE A 594 -27.38 17.25 -15.31
C ILE A 594 -27.42 18.70 -15.82
N ALA A 595 -26.41 19.51 -15.53
CA ALA A 595 -26.32 20.89 -16.01
C ALA A 595 -26.30 20.98 -17.55
N LEU A 596 -25.55 20.09 -18.20
CA LEU A 596 -25.52 19.97 -19.65
C LEU A 596 -26.88 19.56 -20.22
N GLY A 597 -27.58 18.64 -19.54
CA GLY A 597 -28.94 18.23 -19.88
C GLY A 597 -29.93 19.40 -19.83
N VAL A 598 -29.87 20.22 -18.79
CA VAL A 598 -30.69 21.44 -18.68
C VAL A 598 -30.37 22.43 -19.82
N ALA A 599 -29.10 22.65 -20.14
CA ALA A 599 -28.71 23.50 -21.27
C ALA A 599 -29.20 22.93 -22.62
N SER A 600 -29.15 21.60 -22.77
CA SER A 600 -29.61 20.89 -23.96
C SER A 600 -31.12 21.05 -24.22
N LEU A 601 -31.94 21.16 -23.16
CA LEU A 601 -33.37 21.47 -23.28
C LEU A 601 -33.61 22.88 -23.81
N GLY A 602 -32.79 23.85 -23.38
CA GLY A 602 -32.81 25.21 -23.93
C GLY A 602 -32.51 25.20 -25.44
N MET A 603 -31.49 24.44 -25.85
CA MET A 603 -31.16 24.26 -27.27
C MET A 603 -32.27 23.60 -28.07
N PHE A 604 -32.88 22.54 -27.53
CA PHE A 604 -34.02 21.87 -28.16
C PHE A 604 -35.19 22.82 -28.39
N ASN A 605 -35.50 23.66 -27.40
CA ASN A 605 -36.55 24.66 -27.51
C ASN A 605 -36.23 25.69 -28.60
N THR A 606 -35.02 26.25 -28.60
CA THR A 606 -34.57 27.22 -29.61
C THR A 606 -34.66 26.66 -31.02
N LEU A 607 -34.19 25.43 -31.25
CA LEU A 607 -34.26 24.78 -32.56
C LEU A 607 -35.69 24.50 -33.01
N THR A 608 -36.56 24.07 -32.09
CA THR A 608 -37.97 23.80 -32.40
C THR A 608 -38.72 25.08 -32.76
N VAL A 609 -38.48 26.18 -32.04
CA VAL A 609 -39.08 27.48 -32.35
C VAL A 609 -38.51 28.03 -33.66
N SER A 610 -37.19 27.94 -33.88
CA SER A 610 -36.54 28.35 -35.14
C SER A 610 -37.16 27.64 -36.35
N LEU A 611 -37.43 26.33 -36.22
CA LEU A 611 -38.12 25.55 -37.24
C LEU A 611 -39.52 26.11 -37.54
N LEU A 612 -40.31 26.42 -36.52
CA LEU A 612 -41.68 26.91 -36.69
C LEU A 612 -41.73 28.29 -37.35
N GLU A 613 -40.76 29.14 -37.05
CA GLU A 613 -40.64 30.47 -37.68
C GLU A 613 -40.17 30.41 -39.13
N ARG A 614 -39.48 29.34 -39.55
CA ARG A 614 -38.88 29.18 -40.88
C ARG A 614 -39.62 28.19 -41.77
N THR A 615 -40.85 27.81 -41.43
CA THR A 615 -41.65 26.84 -42.20
C THR A 615 -41.82 27.26 -43.66
N ARG A 616 -42.13 28.53 -43.93
CA ARG A 616 -42.27 29.09 -45.30
C ARG A 616 -40.97 29.08 -46.10
N GLU A 617 -39.84 29.41 -45.45
CA GLU A 617 -38.50 29.35 -46.07
C GLU A 617 -38.16 27.92 -46.50
N ILE A 618 -38.46 26.92 -45.65
CA ILE A 618 -38.28 25.50 -45.96
C ILE A 618 -39.16 25.07 -47.14
N GLY A 619 -40.41 25.55 -47.17
CA GLY A 619 -41.33 25.33 -48.30
C GLY A 619 -40.75 25.87 -49.60
N GLY A 620 -40.22 27.11 -49.58
CA GLY A 620 -39.55 27.74 -50.71
C GLY A 620 -38.33 26.94 -51.19
N MET A 621 -37.45 26.53 -50.28
CA MET A 621 -36.28 25.70 -50.63
C MET A 621 -36.69 24.38 -51.30
N LYS A 622 -37.73 23.71 -50.80
CA LYS A 622 -38.27 22.48 -51.44
C LYS A 622 -38.85 22.74 -52.82
N THR A 623 -39.49 23.89 -53.06
CA THR A 623 -40.01 24.24 -54.39
C THR A 623 -38.93 24.57 -55.41
N ILE A 624 -37.76 25.07 -54.96
CA ILE A 624 -36.60 25.36 -55.81
C ILE A 624 -35.80 24.09 -56.13
N GLY A 625 -36.10 22.97 -55.47
CA GLY A 625 -35.52 21.65 -55.76
C GLY A 625 -34.73 21.01 -54.63
N MET A 626 -34.69 21.60 -53.43
CA MET A 626 -33.96 21.02 -52.29
C MET A 626 -34.60 19.72 -51.79
N VAL A 627 -33.80 18.67 -51.62
CA VAL A 627 -34.23 17.35 -51.20
C VAL A 627 -34.51 17.33 -49.69
N SER A 628 -35.49 16.54 -49.25
CA SER A 628 -35.89 16.51 -47.83
C SER A 628 -34.79 16.01 -46.88
N ASN A 629 -33.81 15.23 -47.35
CA ASN A 629 -32.63 14.85 -46.57
C ASN A 629 -31.60 15.98 -46.44
N GLU A 630 -31.55 16.93 -47.39
CA GLU A 630 -30.66 18.09 -47.31
C GLU A 630 -31.16 19.08 -46.28
N ILE A 631 -32.48 19.19 -46.14
CA ILE A 631 -33.11 19.98 -45.06
C ILE A 631 -32.80 19.36 -43.70
N LEU A 632 -32.82 18.02 -43.59
CA LEU A 632 -32.36 17.34 -42.38
C LEU A 632 -30.90 17.70 -42.06
N ASP A 633 -30.01 17.58 -43.05
CA ASP A 633 -28.58 17.85 -42.90
C ASP A 633 -28.33 19.33 -42.54
N LEU A 634 -29.11 20.28 -43.09
CA LEU A 634 -29.06 21.72 -42.77
C LEU A 634 -29.40 22.00 -41.30
N PHE A 635 -30.53 21.48 -40.81
CA PHE A 635 -30.95 21.70 -39.41
C PHE A 635 -30.06 20.96 -38.42
N LEU A 636 -29.56 19.77 -38.79
CA LEU A 636 -28.58 19.06 -37.98
C LEU A 636 -27.28 19.85 -37.90
N ALA A 637 -26.82 20.45 -39.01
CA ALA A 637 -25.67 21.35 -39.04
C ALA A 637 -25.86 22.54 -38.09
N GLU A 638 -27.03 23.17 -38.10
CA GLU A 638 -27.37 24.29 -37.20
C GLU A 638 -27.20 23.89 -35.72
N ALA A 639 -27.70 22.70 -35.35
CA ALA A 639 -27.56 22.17 -34.00
C ALA A 639 -26.11 21.80 -33.63
N MET A 640 -25.37 21.20 -34.56
CA MET A 640 -23.95 20.86 -34.38
C MET A 640 -23.07 22.09 -34.20
N ILE A 641 -23.29 23.16 -34.98
CA ILE A 641 -22.57 24.43 -34.83
C ILE A 641 -22.80 24.99 -33.42
N MET A 642 -24.06 25.04 -32.96
CA MET A 642 -24.38 25.56 -31.62
C MET A 642 -23.82 24.70 -30.49
N GLY A 643 -23.86 23.36 -30.62
CA GLY A 643 -23.30 22.44 -29.63
C GLY A 643 -21.79 22.55 -29.53
N PHE A 644 -21.10 22.61 -30.67
CA PHE A 644 -19.65 22.72 -30.71
C PHE A 644 -19.14 24.09 -30.24
N SER A 645 -19.80 25.18 -30.67
CA SER A 645 -19.47 26.53 -30.19
C SER A 645 -19.73 26.68 -28.69
N GLY A 646 -20.83 26.10 -28.18
CA GLY A 646 -21.11 26.00 -26.75
C GLY A 646 -20.02 25.23 -26.00
N GLY A 647 -19.53 24.13 -26.56
CA GLY A 647 -18.42 23.36 -25.99
C GLY A 647 -17.12 24.17 -25.88
N ILE A 648 -16.75 24.89 -26.95
CA ILE A 648 -15.57 25.76 -26.96
C ILE A 648 -15.74 26.92 -25.99
N GLY A 649 -16.91 27.58 -26.01
CA GLY A 649 -17.24 28.65 -25.07
C GLY A 649 -17.20 28.18 -23.62
N GLY A 650 -17.64 26.95 -23.35
CA GLY A 650 -17.53 26.38 -22.02
C GLY A 650 -16.10 26.05 -21.61
N LEU A 651 -15.29 25.51 -22.51
CA LEU A 651 -13.85 25.30 -22.25
C LEU A 651 -13.14 26.60 -21.94
N THR A 652 -13.41 27.67 -22.69
CA THR A 652 -12.81 28.99 -22.43
C THR A 652 -13.32 29.60 -21.13
N LEU A 653 -14.62 29.59 -20.86
CA LEU A 653 -15.18 30.09 -19.60
C LEU A 653 -14.68 29.30 -18.39
N GLY A 654 -14.63 27.97 -18.48
CA GLY A 654 -14.13 27.11 -17.42
C GLY A 654 -12.64 27.31 -17.14
N PHE A 655 -11.83 27.47 -18.19
CA PHE A 655 -10.42 27.82 -18.05
C PHE A 655 -10.24 29.20 -17.42
N LEU A 656 -10.97 30.22 -17.88
CA LEU A 656 -10.89 31.57 -17.32
C LEU A 656 -11.31 31.60 -15.85
N ALA A 657 -12.43 30.95 -15.50
CA ALA A 657 -12.86 30.79 -14.11
C ALA A 657 -11.77 30.09 -13.27
N GLY A 658 -11.12 29.08 -13.84
CA GLY A 658 -10.00 28.36 -13.24
C GLY A 658 -8.75 29.21 -13.00
N GLN A 659 -8.44 30.12 -13.91
CA GLN A 659 -7.34 31.07 -13.75
C GLN A 659 -7.66 32.12 -12.68
N VAL A 660 -8.90 32.61 -12.66
CA VAL A 660 -9.37 33.54 -11.62
C VAL A 660 -9.30 32.88 -10.24
N SER A 661 -9.77 31.63 -10.10
CA SER A 661 -9.68 30.92 -8.81
C SER A 661 -8.23 30.64 -8.40
N SER A 662 -7.37 30.26 -9.35
CA SER A 662 -5.94 30.06 -9.06
C SER A 662 -5.24 31.34 -8.64
N LEU A 663 -5.58 32.48 -9.25
CA LEU A 663 -5.04 33.79 -8.87
C LEU A 663 -5.48 34.16 -7.45
N LEU A 664 -6.76 34.00 -7.13
CA LEU A 664 -7.31 34.28 -5.79
C LEU A 664 -6.61 33.45 -4.72
N VAL A 665 -6.41 32.15 -4.95
CA VAL A 665 -5.70 31.30 -4.00
C VAL A 665 -4.21 31.65 -3.93
N SER A 666 -3.58 31.99 -5.05
CA SER A 666 -2.18 32.40 -5.05
C SER A 666 -1.93 33.67 -4.24
N ILE A 667 -2.87 34.63 -4.21
CA ILE A 667 -2.76 35.84 -3.38
C ILE A 667 -2.72 35.46 -1.89
N ILE A 668 -3.57 34.52 -1.47
CA ILE A 668 -3.62 34.02 -0.09
C ILE A 668 -2.38 33.16 0.23
N ALA A 669 -1.90 32.37 -0.71
CA ALA A 669 -0.71 31.54 -0.54
C ALA A 669 0.56 32.37 -0.34
N VAL A 670 0.73 33.43 -1.11
CA VAL A 670 1.87 34.34 -1.00
C VAL A 670 1.85 35.09 0.34
N SER A 671 0.68 35.47 0.85
CA SER A 671 0.58 36.10 2.19
C SER A 671 0.95 35.14 3.33
N GLN A 672 0.91 33.82 3.09
CA GLN A 672 1.34 32.78 4.04
C GLN A 672 2.77 32.25 3.75
N GLY A 673 3.49 32.84 2.79
CA GLY A 673 4.86 32.42 2.44
C GLY A 673 4.96 31.14 1.59
N LEU A 674 3.84 30.62 1.07
CA LEU A 674 3.77 29.35 0.32
C LEU A 674 4.03 29.48 -1.19
N GLY A 675 4.24 30.70 -1.70
CA GLY A 675 4.56 30.97 -3.11
C GLY A 675 3.35 30.84 -4.07
N TYR A 676 3.63 30.84 -5.39
CA TYR A 676 2.59 30.70 -6.42
C TYR A 676 2.10 29.25 -6.50
N MET A 677 0.78 29.05 -6.32
CA MET A 677 0.14 27.73 -6.43
C MET A 677 -0.83 27.70 -7.60
N GLN A 678 -0.58 26.78 -8.55
CA GLN A 678 -1.49 26.54 -9.67
C GLN A 678 -2.57 25.54 -9.26
N LEU A 679 -3.76 26.04 -8.95
CA LEU A 679 -4.86 25.24 -8.36
C LEU A 679 -5.65 24.42 -9.38
N THR A 680 -5.52 24.78 -10.66
CA THR A 680 -6.42 24.33 -11.72
C THR A 680 -5.60 23.68 -12.83
N TYR A 681 -5.92 22.43 -13.17
CA TYR A 681 -5.25 21.67 -14.22
C TYR A 681 -6.26 21.04 -15.17
N ILE A 682 -6.12 21.27 -16.48
CA ILE A 682 -6.99 20.71 -17.52
C ILE A 682 -6.17 19.74 -18.38
N PRO A 683 -6.38 18.42 -18.24
CA PRO A 683 -5.74 17.43 -19.12
C PRO A 683 -6.20 17.62 -20.57
N ILE A 684 -5.28 17.48 -21.54
CA ILE A 684 -5.62 17.59 -22.98
C ILE A 684 -6.67 16.55 -23.39
N THR A 685 -6.57 15.32 -22.87
CA THR A 685 -7.57 14.26 -23.08
C THR A 685 -8.97 14.69 -22.65
N PHE A 686 -9.08 15.46 -21.56
CA PHE A 686 -10.34 15.97 -21.07
C PHE A 686 -10.91 17.08 -21.97
N VAL A 687 -10.07 17.96 -22.51
CA VAL A 687 -10.48 18.97 -23.52
C VAL A 687 -11.10 18.28 -24.74
N ILE A 688 -10.41 17.27 -25.28
CA ILE A 688 -10.89 16.50 -26.43
C ILE A 688 -12.23 15.83 -26.10
N PHE A 689 -12.33 15.19 -24.92
CA PHE A 689 -13.57 14.57 -24.47
C PHE A 689 -14.74 15.55 -24.41
N ILE A 690 -14.56 16.75 -23.84
CA ILE A 690 -15.61 17.77 -23.74
C ILE A 690 -16.05 18.29 -25.11
N LEU A 691 -15.12 18.45 -26.06
CA LEU A 691 -15.46 18.85 -27.44
C LEU A 691 -16.36 17.81 -28.11
N PHE A 692 -15.99 16.52 -28.01
CA PHE A 692 -16.80 15.42 -28.53
C PHE A 692 -18.15 15.30 -27.82
N LEU A 693 -18.18 15.45 -26.50
CA LEU A 693 -19.40 15.42 -25.71
C LEU A 693 -20.36 16.54 -26.12
N SER A 694 -19.86 17.78 -26.23
CA SER A 694 -20.68 18.96 -26.59
C SER A 694 -21.23 18.84 -28.02
N PHE A 695 -20.40 18.34 -28.94
CA PHE A 695 -20.83 18.01 -30.30
C PHE A 695 -21.93 16.94 -30.32
N GLY A 696 -21.73 15.84 -29.56
CA GLY A 696 -22.71 14.76 -29.43
C GLY A 696 -24.04 15.25 -28.85
N VAL A 697 -24.01 16.14 -27.86
CA VAL A 697 -25.21 16.76 -27.31
C VAL A 697 -25.94 17.61 -28.37
N GLY A 698 -25.21 18.39 -29.17
CA GLY A 698 -25.79 19.16 -30.28
C GLY A 698 -26.52 18.28 -31.30
N ILE A 699 -25.99 17.09 -31.59
CA ILE A 699 -26.68 16.11 -32.45
C ILE A 699 -27.94 15.59 -31.78
N VAL A 700 -27.83 15.12 -30.53
CA VAL A 700 -28.96 14.51 -29.81
C VAL A 700 -30.13 15.49 -29.68
N THR A 701 -29.85 16.76 -29.40
CA THR A 701 -30.88 17.80 -29.32
C THR A 701 -31.44 18.18 -30.70
N GLY A 702 -30.60 18.18 -31.73
CA GLY A 702 -30.95 18.57 -33.10
C GLY A 702 -31.71 17.53 -33.91
N ILE A 703 -31.56 16.24 -33.60
CA ILE A 703 -32.16 15.14 -34.38
C ILE A 703 -33.69 15.31 -34.49
N TYR A 704 -34.38 15.56 -33.39
CA TYR A 704 -35.84 15.68 -33.40
C TYR A 704 -36.35 16.85 -34.26
N PRO A 705 -35.92 18.12 -34.05
CA PRO A 705 -36.38 19.22 -34.89
C PRO A 705 -35.96 19.04 -36.35
N ALA A 706 -34.77 18.50 -36.63
CA ALA A 706 -34.33 18.23 -38.00
C ALA A 706 -35.21 17.16 -38.70
N LEU A 707 -35.58 16.08 -38.00
CA LEU A 707 -36.51 15.08 -38.52
C LEU A 707 -37.90 15.67 -38.79
N ARG A 708 -38.35 16.58 -37.94
CA ARG A 708 -39.61 17.30 -38.12
C ARG A 708 -39.56 18.23 -39.34
N ALA A 709 -38.44 18.92 -39.55
CA ALA A 709 -38.20 19.79 -40.71
C ALA A 709 -38.26 19.02 -42.04
N LYS A 710 -37.62 17.84 -42.07
CA LYS A 710 -37.66 16.92 -43.22
C LYS A 710 -39.09 16.60 -43.67
N GLN A 711 -40.04 16.48 -42.74
CA GLN A 711 -41.43 16.08 -43.01
C GLN A 711 -42.36 17.22 -43.47
N ILE A 712 -41.92 18.48 -43.45
CA ILE A 712 -42.75 19.62 -43.85
C ILE A 712 -43.05 19.55 -45.36
N SER A 713 -44.32 19.59 -45.76
CA SER A 713 -44.73 19.61 -47.17
C SER A 713 -44.56 21.01 -47.75
N ALA A 714 -43.97 21.13 -48.95
CA ALA A 714 -43.80 22.39 -49.66
C ALA A 714 -45.14 23.12 -49.89
N LEU A 715 -46.17 22.36 -50.28
CA LEU A 715 -47.52 22.89 -50.49
C LEU A 715 -48.13 23.45 -49.20
N ASN A 716 -47.99 22.72 -48.09
CA ASN A 716 -48.57 23.14 -46.81
C ASN A 716 -47.81 24.33 -46.22
N ALA A 717 -46.48 24.38 -46.43
CA ALA A 717 -45.64 25.47 -45.94
C ALA A 717 -45.92 26.81 -46.65
N LEU A 718 -46.23 26.79 -47.96
CA LEU A 718 -46.56 27.99 -48.73
C LEU A 718 -48.00 28.47 -48.53
N ARG A 719 -48.89 27.58 -48.06
CA ARG A 719 -50.29 27.88 -47.73
C ARG A 719 -50.47 28.32 -46.26
N TYR A 720 -49.40 28.31 -45.47
CA TYR A 720 -49.43 28.70 -44.06
C TYR A 720 -49.40 30.24 -43.93
N GLU A 721 -50.46 30.87 -44.42
CA GLU A 721 -51.04 32.19 -44.07
C GLU A 721 -52.29 32.43 -44.91
#